data_AF-A0A1I0F2T9-F1
#
_entry.id   AF-A0A1I0F2T9-F1
#
_cell.length_a   1.000
_cell.length_b   1.000
_cell.length_c   1.000
_cell.angle_alpha   90.00
_cell.angle_beta   90.00
_cell.angle_gamma   90.00
#
_symmetry.space_group_name_H-M   'P 1'
#
loop_
_entity.id
_entity.type
_entity.pdbx_description
1 polymer ?
#
loop_
_entity_poly.entity_id
_entity_poly.type
_entity_poly.pdbx_seq_one_letter_code
_entity_poly.pdbx_strand_id
1 'polypeptide(L)'
;MNKLFFILYLFSLLCVNNLRAQEFKLTSSGYFQNNGVDVMAFDDIYPEGHQGGVSLIMHGNRVATNGDIRLEPTPGQWQPVPKQRDRKLDPTTNTITASLSYPDSSRHVTGFNPIIYPDLVFNYKVNVVGKGGSVIVTVDLDRPIPQEYIGKVGFNMELFPGTLFGKPWIMDDMTGIFPQQPNGPTRYEPSNHKHQGNFNPDGEASVEQLAGNGYSPIIADDIVSEPYAVGHNFVVRPDDPYNKFTIESKGTELKLYDGRMNHNNGWFVVRSEISAGKTKEVVKWVITPNVVNDWHYKPVVQTSQIGYQTNQQKVAIIELDKREIKRETPTLVQITDSGEKEILKVAGEEWGQFLRYNYLKFDFSKIKKAGLYQVRYGNSVSSVFRIADDIYDRGVWQPVLEYFLPVQMCHMRVNEKYRVWHDECHLDDARMAPVNFNHIDGYAQGPSTLTDYSPGDVVPGLNIGGWHDAGDFDLRVESQAGESYILALAYEAFNVNYDVTSIDQNKHLTEIHQPDGKNDLLQQVENGVLTVVGGYRSLGRLYRGIICNGLRQYVMLGDASAMTDNKIGNVDDRWVFTEDNPRRELTTAAQMAAASRVLKGFNDTLSAQALDCARALFDVTEINGRSKSAKVHAAAELYLTTSDDKYKNYLLSETEFITQAISSVGWYIGRAEKKINDADFTKAVREAMITLRDQIEEQGTETPYGIPYRPHIWGAGWNIQAFGFNQYFLHTSYPDIFKSEYIYNALNFILGCHPGSNTSSFASGVGACSATVGYGLNRADWSYIPGGVVSGTALIRPDFPELLEFPYLWQQVEYVLGGGSSHYMFLVLAAQQLLDE
;
A
#
# COMPACT_ATOMS: atom_id res chain seq x y z
N MET A 1 26.50 -76.80 4.19
CA MET A 1 26.39 -75.49 3.51
C MET A 1 25.02 -75.39 2.85
N ASN A 2 23.95 -74.96 3.56
CA ASN A 2 22.63 -74.70 2.95
C ASN A 2 21.57 -74.13 3.94
N LYS A 3 21.96 -73.27 4.91
CA LYS A 3 20.96 -72.65 5.81
C LYS A 3 21.24 -71.19 6.21
N LEU A 4 22.26 -70.53 5.65
CA LEU A 4 22.60 -69.15 6.02
C LEU A 4 22.29 -68.08 4.97
N PHE A 5 21.84 -68.47 3.77
CA PHE A 5 21.59 -67.53 2.67
C PHE A 5 20.14 -67.03 2.56
N PHE A 6 19.22 -67.57 3.37
CA PHE A 6 17.80 -67.22 3.30
C PHE A 6 17.35 -66.15 4.32
N ILE A 7 18.22 -65.77 5.26
CA ILE A 7 17.91 -64.78 6.31
C ILE A 7 18.36 -63.36 5.92
N LEU A 8 19.32 -63.21 4.99
CA LEU A 8 19.76 -61.88 4.54
C LEU A 8 18.85 -61.24 3.48
N TYR A 9 17.96 -62.00 2.84
CA TYR A 9 17.02 -61.47 1.84
C TYR A 9 15.67 -61.03 2.45
N LEU A 10 15.40 -61.36 3.72
CA LEU A 10 14.18 -60.96 4.40
C LEU A 10 14.33 -59.66 5.21
N PHE A 11 15.56 -59.17 5.43
CA PHE A 11 15.83 -57.90 6.12
C PHE A 11 16.06 -56.71 5.19
N SER A 12 16.18 -56.92 3.88
CA SER A 12 16.25 -55.85 2.88
C SER A 12 14.87 -55.38 2.37
N LEU A 13 13.78 -56.01 2.85
CA LEU A 13 12.40 -55.72 2.43
C LEU A 13 11.56 -54.94 3.46
N LEU A 14 12.17 -54.43 4.54
CA LEU A 14 11.47 -53.64 5.57
C LEU A 14 11.92 -52.18 5.69
N CYS A 15 12.78 -51.70 4.79
CA CYS A 15 12.88 -50.27 4.50
C CYS A 15 11.92 -49.91 3.37
N VAL A 16 10.64 -50.21 3.55
CA VAL A 16 9.60 -49.42 2.89
C VAL A 16 9.73 -48.04 3.53
N ASN A 17 10.53 -47.17 2.91
CA ASN A 17 10.30 -45.75 3.03
C ASN A 17 8.81 -45.60 2.75
N ASN A 18 8.04 -45.23 3.78
CA ASN A 18 6.68 -44.77 3.58
C ASN A 18 6.80 -43.55 2.66
N LEU A 19 6.75 -43.79 1.35
CA LEU A 19 6.32 -42.83 0.35
C LEU A 19 4.90 -42.50 0.76
N ARG A 20 4.76 -41.61 1.76
CA ARG A 20 3.47 -41.00 2.04
C ARG A 20 3.09 -40.33 0.74
N ALA A 21 2.02 -40.83 0.13
CA ALA A 21 1.38 -40.14 -0.97
C ALA A 21 1.17 -38.70 -0.50
N GLN A 22 1.76 -37.76 -1.24
CA GLN A 22 1.74 -36.35 -0.88
C GLN A 22 0.30 -35.88 -0.92
N GLU A 23 -0.10 -35.23 0.15
CA GLU A 23 -1.49 -34.87 0.34
C GLU A 23 -1.59 -33.46 0.91
N PHE A 24 -2.47 -32.65 0.32
CA PHE A 24 -2.85 -31.37 0.89
C PHE A 24 -3.52 -31.60 2.23
N LYS A 25 -2.92 -31.06 3.30
CA LYS A 25 -3.45 -31.14 4.66
C LYS A 25 -3.73 -29.77 5.22
N LEU A 26 -4.88 -29.63 5.87
CA LEU A 26 -5.24 -28.45 6.62
C LEU A 26 -4.29 -28.28 7.80
N THR A 27 -3.62 -27.13 7.85
CA THR A 27 -2.64 -26.79 8.89
C THR A 27 -3.31 -26.07 10.06
N SER A 28 -2.59 -25.93 11.18
CA SER A 28 -3.03 -25.11 12.32
C SER A 28 -3.13 -23.62 11.97
N SER A 29 -2.41 -23.15 10.94
CA SER A 29 -2.53 -21.79 10.42
C SER A 29 -3.82 -21.57 9.61
N GLY A 30 -4.58 -22.63 9.33
CA GLY A 30 -5.91 -22.54 8.75
C GLY A 30 -5.97 -22.63 7.22
N TYR A 31 -4.87 -22.97 6.54
CA TYR A 31 -4.84 -23.23 5.09
C TYR A 31 -4.29 -24.63 4.77
N PHE A 32 -4.52 -25.13 3.55
CA PHE A 32 -3.97 -26.40 3.10
C PHE A 32 -2.51 -26.25 2.69
N GLN A 33 -1.66 -27.19 3.10
CA GLN A 33 -0.26 -27.22 2.70
C GLN A 33 0.12 -28.59 2.13
N ASN A 34 0.93 -28.58 1.09
CA ASN A 34 1.64 -29.75 0.56
C ASN A 34 3.03 -29.33 0.08
N ASN A 35 4.04 -29.55 0.94
CA ASN A 35 5.41 -29.08 0.72
C ASN A 35 5.46 -27.58 0.39
N GLY A 36 5.97 -27.22 -0.79
CA GLY A 36 6.10 -25.83 -1.24
C GLY A 36 4.82 -25.20 -1.77
N VAL A 37 3.68 -25.88 -1.70
CA VAL A 37 2.40 -25.36 -2.21
C VAL A 37 1.40 -25.18 -1.07
N ASP A 38 0.80 -23.99 -1.02
CA ASP A 38 -0.25 -23.63 -0.08
C ASP A 38 -1.53 -23.22 -0.81
N VAL A 39 -2.67 -23.65 -0.29
CA VAL A 39 -4.00 -23.23 -0.76
C VAL A 39 -4.75 -22.59 0.40
N MET A 40 -4.89 -21.28 0.34
CA MET A 40 -5.74 -20.50 1.25
C MET A 40 -7.17 -20.51 0.72
N ALA A 41 -8.13 -20.46 1.63
CA ALA A 41 -9.55 -20.42 1.26
C ALA A 41 -10.29 -19.51 2.22
N PHE A 42 -10.70 -18.34 1.73
CA PHE A 42 -11.53 -17.36 2.44
C PHE A 42 -10.88 -16.79 3.72
N ASP A 43 -9.55 -16.85 3.82
CA ASP A 43 -8.79 -16.17 4.86
C ASP A 43 -8.72 -14.66 4.60
N ASP A 44 -8.55 -14.25 3.33
CA ASP A 44 -8.61 -12.86 2.88
C ASP A 44 -10.01 -12.43 2.42
N ILE A 45 -10.32 -11.14 2.63
CA ILE A 45 -11.64 -10.53 2.34
C ILE A 45 -11.49 -9.17 1.64
N TYR A 46 -10.55 -9.09 0.70
CA TYR A 46 -10.29 -7.87 -0.08
C TYR A 46 -10.22 -8.18 -1.59
N PRO A 47 -11.32 -8.69 -2.17
CA PRO A 47 -11.37 -9.13 -3.56
C PRO A 47 -10.99 -8.04 -4.57
N GLU A 48 -11.33 -6.78 -4.30
CA GLU A 48 -10.97 -5.62 -5.13
C GLU A 48 -9.46 -5.39 -5.24
N GLY A 49 -8.68 -5.81 -4.23
CA GLY A 49 -7.22 -5.81 -4.26
C GLY A 49 -6.62 -7.16 -4.70
N HIS A 50 -7.42 -8.00 -5.37
CA HIS A 50 -7.04 -9.36 -5.78
C HIS A 50 -6.60 -10.24 -4.60
N GLN A 51 -7.29 -10.15 -3.46
CA GLN A 51 -7.01 -10.92 -2.24
C GLN A 51 -8.31 -11.48 -1.64
N GLY A 52 -8.68 -12.69 -2.00
CA GLY A 52 -9.87 -13.33 -1.46
C GLY A 52 -10.14 -14.72 -2.00
N GLY A 53 -11.28 -15.29 -1.61
CA GLY A 53 -11.75 -16.59 -2.08
C GLY A 53 -10.72 -17.71 -1.91
N VAL A 54 -10.66 -18.63 -2.88
CA VAL A 54 -9.58 -19.62 -2.97
C VAL A 54 -8.35 -19.00 -3.63
N SER A 55 -7.19 -19.14 -3.00
CA SER A 55 -5.89 -18.64 -3.49
C SER A 55 -4.83 -19.74 -3.48
N LEU A 56 -3.91 -19.67 -4.43
CA LEU A 56 -2.84 -20.66 -4.63
C LEU A 56 -1.47 -19.96 -4.57
N ILE A 57 -0.67 -20.35 -3.57
CA ILE A 57 0.75 -19.98 -3.47
C ILE A 57 1.58 -21.20 -3.81
N MET A 58 2.41 -21.10 -4.85
CA MET A 58 3.30 -22.14 -5.30
C MET A 58 4.75 -21.70 -5.19
N HIS A 59 5.52 -22.40 -4.37
CA HIS A 59 6.97 -22.26 -4.28
C HIS A 59 7.41 -20.80 -4.06
N GLY A 60 6.68 -20.10 -3.18
CA GLY A 60 6.92 -18.69 -2.86
C GLY A 60 6.27 -17.67 -3.80
N ASN A 61 5.39 -18.10 -4.72
CA ASN A 61 4.70 -17.21 -5.66
C ASN A 61 3.18 -17.39 -5.57
N ARG A 62 2.42 -16.31 -5.36
CA ARG A 62 0.97 -16.35 -5.48
C ARG A 62 0.58 -16.29 -6.96
N VAL A 63 0.04 -17.39 -7.48
CA VAL A 63 -0.24 -17.55 -8.92
C VAL A 63 -1.72 -17.38 -9.26
N ALA A 64 -2.60 -17.61 -8.29
CA ALA A 64 -4.04 -17.49 -8.48
C ALA A 64 -4.76 -17.08 -7.18
N THR A 65 -5.90 -16.43 -7.31
CA THR A 65 -6.70 -15.89 -6.20
C THR A 65 -8.18 -15.72 -6.57
N ASN A 66 -8.97 -15.16 -5.66
CA ASN A 66 -10.36 -14.77 -5.89
C ASN A 66 -11.27 -15.91 -6.39
N GLY A 67 -10.95 -17.15 -6.03
CA GLY A 67 -11.77 -18.34 -6.31
C GLY A 67 -13.14 -18.28 -5.62
N ASP A 68 -14.15 -17.70 -6.26
CA ASP A 68 -15.49 -17.47 -5.70
C ASP A 68 -16.57 -17.20 -6.78
N ILE A 69 -17.85 -17.16 -6.41
CA ILE A 69 -18.94 -16.73 -7.29
C ILE A 69 -18.85 -15.23 -7.57
N ARG A 70 -18.95 -14.86 -8.85
CA ARG A 70 -19.04 -13.50 -9.38
C ARG A 70 -20.22 -13.36 -10.33
N LEU A 71 -20.72 -12.13 -10.46
CA LEU A 71 -21.88 -11.81 -11.30
C LEU A 71 -21.49 -11.42 -12.74
N GLU A 72 -20.20 -11.45 -13.06
CA GLU A 72 -19.63 -11.05 -14.35
C GLU A 72 -18.39 -11.91 -14.69
N PRO A 73 -18.06 -12.06 -16.00
CA PRO A 73 -16.91 -12.85 -16.42
C PRO A 73 -15.57 -12.36 -15.86
N THR A 74 -15.38 -11.04 -15.81
CA THR A 74 -14.10 -10.40 -15.45
C THR A 74 -14.35 -9.17 -14.59
N PRO A 75 -14.67 -9.35 -13.29
CA PRO A 75 -15.05 -8.24 -12.42
C PRO A 75 -13.86 -7.31 -12.13
N GLY A 76 -14.12 -6.01 -12.16
CA GLY A 76 -13.20 -4.98 -11.66
C GLY A 76 -13.45 -4.58 -10.21
N GLN A 77 -12.88 -3.43 -9.82
CA GLN A 77 -12.90 -2.91 -8.44
C GLN A 77 -14.30 -2.50 -7.93
N TRP A 78 -15.19 -2.02 -8.81
CA TRP A 78 -16.52 -1.53 -8.45
C TRP A 78 -17.64 -2.54 -8.71
N GLN A 79 -17.28 -3.78 -9.05
CA GLN A 79 -18.23 -4.83 -9.36
C GLN A 79 -18.79 -5.48 -8.09
N PRO A 80 -20.02 -6.03 -8.15
CA PRO A 80 -20.60 -6.79 -7.04
C PRO A 80 -19.69 -7.89 -6.50
N VAL A 81 -19.36 -7.80 -5.22
CA VAL A 81 -18.63 -8.83 -4.48
C VAL A 81 -19.51 -9.46 -3.40
N PRO A 82 -19.31 -10.74 -3.05
CA PRO A 82 -20.13 -11.41 -2.06
C PRO A 82 -19.77 -10.95 -0.64
N LYS A 83 -20.75 -11.03 0.27
CA LYS A 83 -20.49 -10.91 1.71
C LYS A 83 -20.12 -12.26 2.29
N GLN A 84 -18.90 -12.40 2.80
CA GLN A 84 -18.51 -13.55 3.60
C GLN A 84 -19.21 -13.51 4.96
N ARG A 85 -19.95 -14.56 5.30
CA ARG A 85 -20.73 -14.66 6.54
C ARG A 85 -20.02 -15.48 7.61
N ASP A 86 -19.45 -16.60 7.20
CA ASP A 86 -18.86 -17.57 8.11
C ASP A 86 -17.75 -18.34 7.39
N ARG A 87 -16.77 -18.80 8.16
CA ARG A 87 -15.68 -19.65 7.70
C ARG A 87 -15.40 -20.70 8.76
N LYS A 88 -15.50 -21.97 8.38
CA LYS A 88 -15.31 -23.12 9.27
C LYS A 88 -14.20 -24.02 8.79
N LEU A 89 -13.32 -24.37 9.72
CA LEU A 89 -12.23 -25.32 9.54
C LEU A 89 -12.63 -26.66 10.14
N ASP A 90 -12.50 -27.74 9.37
CA ASP A 90 -12.68 -29.10 9.87
C ASP A 90 -11.44 -29.95 9.52
N PRO A 91 -10.47 -30.05 10.46
CA PRO A 91 -9.30 -30.89 10.28
C PRO A 91 -9.60 -32.39 10.17
N THR A 92 -10.75 -32.85 10.69
CA THR A 92 -11.12 -34.28 10.67
C THR A 92 -11.48 -34.72 9.25
N THR A 93 -12.24 -33.86 8.55
CA THR A 93 -12.62 -34.10 7.16
C THR A 93 -11.70 -33.43 6.15
N ASN A 94 -10.67 -32.71 6.62
CA ASN A 94 -9.72 -31.95 5.81
C ASN A 94 -10.44 -30.93 4.90
N THR A 95 -11.38 -30.18 5.49
CA THR A 95 -12.31 -29.29 4.77
C THR A 95 -12.25 -27.86 5.32
N ILE A 96 -12.33 -26.89 4.43
CA ILE A 96 -12.67 -25.49 4.72
C ILE A 96 -14.02 -25.19 4.09
N THR A 97 -14.98 -24.71 4.87
CA THR A 97 -16.30 -24.31 4.37
C THR A 97 -16.51 -22.82 4.63
N ALA A 98 -16.74 -22.06 3.57
CA ALA A 98 -17.15 -20.66 3.64
C ALA A 98 -18.63 -20.53 3.30
N SER A 99 -19.37 -19.74 4.08
CA SER A 99 -20.76 -19.36 3.77
C SER A 99 -20.79 -17.91 3.34
N LEU A 100 -21.40 -17.62 2.20
CA LEU A 100 -21.43 -16.31 1.57
C LEU A 100 -22.85 -15.95 1.10
N SER A 101 -23.07 -14.67 0.81
CA SER A 101 -24.35 -14.19 0.29
C SER A 101 -24.17 -13.02 -0.67
N TYR A 102 -25.07 -12.93 -1.65
CA TYR A 102 -25.35 -11.70 -2.37
C TYR A 102 -26.70 -11.12 -1.93
N PRO A 103 -26.83 -9.78 -1.87
CA PRO A 103 -25.77 -8.77 -2.00
C PRO A 103 -24.93 -8.62 -0.71
N ASP A 104 -23.87 -7.79 -0.74
CA ASP A 104 -23.43 -7.07 0.45
C ASP A 104 -24.16 -5.72 0.53
N SER A 105 -25.30 -5.70 1.21
CA SER A 105 -26.10 -4.49 1.40
C SER A 105 -25.32 -3.32 2.02
N SER A 106 -24.25 -3.59 2.79
CA SER A 106 -23.45 -2.50 3.40
C SER A 106 -22.53 -1.77 2.42
N ARG A 107 -22.45 -2.22 1.15
CA ARG A 107 -21.69 -1.58 0.08
C ARG A 107 -22.57 -1.05 -1.04
N HIS A 108 -23.88 -1.32 -1.02
CA HIS A 108 -24.82 -0.88 -2.06
C HIS A 108 -25.01 0.63 -1.97
N VAL A 109 -24.56 1.35 -3.01
CA VAL A 109 -24.69 2.82 -3.17
C VAL A 109 -24.24 3.61 -1.92
N THR A 110 -23.21 3.12 -1.22
CA THR A 110 -22.69 3.76 0.00
C THR A 110 -21.22 3.39 0.27
N GLY A 111 -20.54 4.22 1.06
CA GLY A 111 -19.21 3.94 1.59
C GLY A 111 -18.08 4.41 0.69
N PHE A 112 -16.87 3.91 0.97
CA PHE A 112 -15.62 4.34 0.33
C PHE A 112 -15.60 4.10 -1.18
N ASN A 113 -15.93 2.89 -1.61
CA ASN A 113 -16.09 2.50 -3.02
C ASN A 113 -17.49 1.92 -3.20
N PRO A 114 -18.51 2.77 -3.45
CA PRO A 114 -19.88 2.32 -3.56
C PRO A 114 -20.05 1.38 -4.75
N ILE A 115 -20.86 0.34 -4.56
CA ILE A 115 -21.16 -0.69 -5.56
C ILE A 115 -22.66 -0.63 -5.90
N ILE A 116 -23.02 -0.98 -7.14
CA ILE A 116 -24.41 -1.17 -7.55
C ILE A 116 -24.68 -2.67 -7.67
N TYR A 117 -25.40 -3.25 -6.71
CA TYR A 117 -25.82 -4.64 -6.76
C TYR A 117 -27.08 -4.82 -7.62
N PRO A 118 -27.12 -5.84 -8.50
CA PRO A 118 -28.33 -6.21 -9.20
C PRO A 118 -29.32 -6.90 -8.25
N ASP A 119 -30.61 -6.90 -8.57
CA ASP A 119 -31.70 -7.51 -7.82
C ASP A 119 -31.60 -9.04 -7.83
N LEU A 120 -30.63 -9.55 -7.08
CA LEU A 120 -30.25 -10.94 -7.00
C LEU A 120 -29.85 -11.27 -5.57
N VAL A 121 -30.69 -12.08 -4.91
CA VAL A 121 -30.50 -12.48 -3.52
C VAL A 121 -30.39 -14.00 -3.42
N PHE A 122 -29.24 -14.47 -2.95
CA PHE A 122 -29.03 -15.90 -2.68
C PHE A 122 -27.90 -16.09 -1.67
N ASN A 123 -27.93 -17.23 -1.00
CA ASN A 123 -26.86 -17.68 -0.13
C ASN A 123 -26.19 -18.90 -0.76
N TYR A 124 -24.91 -19.06 -0.50
CA TYR A 124 -24.19 -20.21 -0.99
C TYR A 124 -23.07 -20.62 -0.04
N LYS A 125 -22.59 -21.85 -0.25
CA LYS A 125 -21.46 -22.41 0.45
C LYS A 125 -20.40 -22.84 -0.54
N VAL A 126 -19.16 -22.49 -0.25
CA VAL A 126 -17.98 -23.01 -0.95
C VAL A 126 -17.28 -23.98 0.00
N ASN A 127 -17.15 -25.24 -0.42
CA ASN A 127 -16.39 -26.24 0.31
C ASN A 127 -15.10 -26.52 -0.44
N VAL A 128 -13.97 -26.40 0.26
CA VAL A 128 -12.64 -26.71 -0.26
C VAL A 128 -12.10 -27.88 0.54
N VAL A 129 -11.80 -28.99 -0.12
CA VAL A 129 -11.38 -30.24 0.52
C VAL A 129 -10.01 -30.65 -0.02
N GLY A 130 -9.02 -30.81 0.85
CA GLY A 130 -7.74 -31.41 0.46
C GLY A 130 -7.91 -32.91 0.24
N LYS A 131 -7.55 -33.43 -0.94
CA LYS A 131 -7.67 -34.86 -1.28
C LYS A 131 -6.50 -35.32 -2.13
N GLY A 132 -5.58 -36.09 -1.54
CA GLY A 132 -4.31 -36.44 -2.19
C GLY A 132 -3.58 -35.18 -2.69
N GLY A 133 -2.99 -35.25 -3.89
CA GLY A 133 -2.26 -34.13 -4.52
C GLY A 133 -3.14 -33.00 -5.05
N SER A 134 -4.43 -32.96 -4.73
CA SER A 134 -5.38 -31.96 -5.24
C SER A 134 -6.18 -31.31 -4.11
N VAL A 135 -6.79 -30.17 -4.42
CA VAL A 135 -7.91 -29.61 -3.65
C VAL A 135 -9.17 -29.68 -4.51
N ILE A 136 -10.29 -30.04 -3.90
CA ILE A 136 -11.59 -30.10 -4.56
C ILE A 136 -12.44 -28.95 -4.07
N VAL A 137 -12.89 -28.10 -4.98
CA VAL A 137 -13.79 -26.98 -4.70
C VAL A 137 -15.19 -27.34 -5.17
N THR A 138 -16.15 -27.31 -4.26
CA THR A 138 -17.58 -27.48 -4.57
C THR A 138 -18.40 -26.29 -4.10
N VAL A 139 -19.43 -25.96 -4.86
CA VAL A 139 -20.35 -24.86 -4.55
C VAL A 139 -21.78 -25.37 -4.46
N ASP A 140 -22.46 -24.99 -3.40
CA ASP A 140 -23.88 -25.27 -3.15
C ASP A 140 -24.64 -23.95 -2.98
N LEU A 141 -25.77 -23.81 -3.67
CA LEU A 141 -26.68 -22.66 -3.53
C LEU A 141 -27.87 -23.03 -2.64
N ASP A 142 -28.44 -22.04 -1.96
CA ASP A 142 -29.71 -22.20 -1.23
C ASP A 142 -30.94 -22.26 -2.17
N ARG A 143 -30.81 -21.69 -3.37
CA ARG A 143 -31.85 -21.66 -4.41
C ARG A 143 -31.23 -21.62 -5.83
N PRO A 144 -31.98 -22.00 -6.87
CA PRO A 144 -31.50 -21.88 -8.25
C PRO A 144 -31.27 -20.41 -8.64
N ILE A 145 -30.33 -20.18 -9.56
CA ILE A 145 -30.13 -18.86 -10.17
C ILE A 145 -31.33 -18.51 -11.07
N PRO A 146 -31.91 -17.30 -10.96
CA PRO A 146 -33.00 -16.85 -11.83
C PRO A 146 -32.60 -16.81 -13.30
N GLN A 147 -33.58 -16.95 -14.19
CA GLN A 147 -33.37 -17.14 -15.63
C GLN A 147 -32.61 -15.97 -16.28
N GLU A 148 -32.86 -14.75 -15.83
CA GLU A 148 -32.26 -13.50 -16.29
C GLU A 148 -30.78 -13.35 -15.92
N TYR A 149 -30.27 -14.14 -14.96
CA TYR A 149 -28.86 -14.14 -14.52
C TYR A 149 -28.09 -15.39 -14.98
N ILE A 150 -28.72 -16.29 -15.74
CA ILE A 150 -28.02 -17.44 -16.34
C ILE A 150 -26.99 -16.95 -17.36
N GLY A 151 -25.77 -17.49 -17.29
CA GLY A 151 -24.60 -17.02 -18.04
C GLY A 151 -23.81 -15.92 -17.31
N LYS A 152 -24.48 -15.11 -16.48
CA LYS A 152 -23.86 -14.03 -15.71
C LYS A 152 -23.31 -14.46 -14.36
N VAL A 153 -23.97 -15.40 -13.67
CA VAL A 153 -23.43 -15.96 -12.43
C VAL A 153 -22.47 -17.10 -12.73
N GLY A 154 -21.23 -16.98 -12.27
CA GLY A 154 -20.21 -18.00 -12.46
C GLY A 154 -19.19 -18.01 -11.34
N PHE A 155 -18.51 -19.14 -11.18
CA PHE A 155 -17.36 -19.25 -10.29
C PHE A 155 -16.11 -18.87 -11.06
N ASN A 156 -15.40 -17.86 -10.57
CA ASN A 156 -14.21 -17.29 -11.17
C ASN A 156 -13.00 -17.63 -10.33
N MET A 157 -11.84 -17.76 -10.96
CA MET A 157 -10.53 -17.72 -10.31
C MET A 157 -9.61 -16.84 -11.15
N GLU A 158 -8.95 -15.88 -10.50
CA GLU A 158 -8.08 -14.90 -11.15
C GLU A 158 -6.63 -15.37 -11.13
N LEU A 159 -5.91 -15.19 -12.23
CA LEU A 159 -4.52 -15.59 -12.42
C LEU A 159 -3.63 -14.38 -12.61
N PHE A 160 -2.54 -14.31 -11.86
CA PHE A 160 -1.69 -13.13 -11.79
C PHE A 160 -1.01 -12.82 -13.15
N PRO A 161 -1.28 -11.66 -13.80
CA PRO A 161 -0.74 -11.39 -15.12
C PRO A 161 0.77 -11.24 -15.17
N GLY A 162 1.39 -10.62 -14.15
CA GLY A 162 2.81 -10.28 -14.14
C GLY A 162 3.74 -11.49 -14.31
N THR A 163 3.36 -12.66 -13.79
CA THR A 163 4.12 -13.91 -13.96
C THR A 163 3.70 -14.72 -15.18
N LEU A 164 2.57 -14.38 -15.81
CA LEU A 164 1.96 -15.15 -16.89
C LEU A 164 2.20 -14.57 -18.28
N PHE A 165 2.55 -13.30 -18.44
CA PHE A 165 2.79 -12.74 -19.77
C PHE A 165 3.80 -13.53 -20.61
N GLY A 166 3.40 -13.84 -21.85
CA GLY A 166 4.16 -14.65 -22.81
C GLY A 166 4.26 -16.13 -22.46
N LYS A 167 3.63 -16.58 -21.37
CA LYS A 167 3.73 -17.97 -20.90
C LYS A 167 2.65 -18.86 -21.51
N PRO A 168 2.91 -20.17 -21.70
CA PRO A 168 1.96 -21.06 -22.34
C PRO A 168 0.84 -21.54 -21.40
N TRP A 169 -0.26 -21.96 -22.01
CA TRP A 169 -1.36 -22.67 -21.37
C TRP A 169 -1.92 -23.75 -22.32
N ILE A 170 -2.62 -24.73 -21.74
CA ILE A 170 -3.32 -25.80 -22.47
C ILE A 170 -4.76 -25.87 -21.94
N MET A 171 -5.76 -25.94 -22.82
CA MET A 171 -7.17 -26.20 -22.48
C MET A 171 -7.65 -27.36 -23.34
N ASP A 172 -7.78 -28.55 -22.76
CA ASP A 172 -8.01 -29.80 -23.50
C ASP A 172 -7.00 -29.96 -24.67
N ASP A 173 -7.47 -29.95 -25.92
CA ASP A 173 -6.64 -30.05 -27.13
C ASP A 173 -6.16 -28.67 -27.66
N MET A 174 -6.62 -27.57 -27.05
CA MET A 174 -6.22 -26.21 -27.42
C MET A 174 -4.98 -25.76 -26.64
N THR A 175 -4.18 -24.93 -27.28
CA THR A 175 -2.98 -24.34 -26.68
C THR A 175 -2.91 -22.87 -27.02
N GLY A 176 -2.21 -22.11 -26.19
CA GLY A 176 -1.92 -20.71 -26.46
C GLY A 176 -0.96 -20.12 -25.47
N ILE A 177 -0.86 -18.80 -25.48
CA ILE A 177 -0.07 -18.02 -24.54
C ILE A 177 -0.93 -16.95 -23.88
N PHE A 178 -0.53 -16.48 -22.71
CA PHE A 178 -1.12 -15.28 -22.10
C PHE A 178 -0.50 -14.04 -22.76
N PRO A 179 -1.26 -13.22 -23.49
CA PRO A 179 -0.69 -12.10 -24.24
C PRO A 179 -0.36 -10.92 -23.31
N GLN A 180 0.65 -10.14 -23.69
CA GLN A 180 1.01 -8.93 -22.94
C GLN A 180 -0.04 -7.82 -23.12
N GLN A 181 -0.65 -7.72 -24.31
CA GLN A 181 -1.74 -6.78 -24.57
C GLN A 181 -3.08 -7.53 -24.65
N PRO A 182 -4.15 -7.03 -24.00
CA PRO A 182 -5.49 -7.57 -24.22
C PRO A 182 -5.86 -7.41 -25.70
N ASN A 183 -6.51 -8.41 -26.27
CA ASN A 183 -6.91 -8.41 -27.68
C ASN A 183 -8.29 -9.04 -27.88
N GLY A 184 -8.97 -8.60 -28.94
CA GLY A 184 -10.31 -9.07 -29.29
C GLY A 184 -10.33 -10.46 -29.96
N PRO A 185 -11.51 -10.96 -30.31
CA PRO A 185 -12.77 -10.22 -30.40
C PRO A 185 -13.47 -9.99 -29.05
N THR A 186 -14.34 -8.97 -29.02
CA THR A 186 -15.27 -8.71 -27.92
C THR A 186 -16.68 -9.11 -28.33
N ARG A 187 -17.54 -9.38 -27.35
CA ARG A 187 -18.98 -9.56 -27.54
C ARG A 187 -19.77 -8.59 -26.69
N TYR A 188 -20.97 -8.28 -27.16
CA TYR A 188 -21.97 -7.57 -26.35
C TYR A 188 -22.74 -8.56 -25.48
N GLU A 189 -22.95 -8.22 -24.21
CA GLU A 189 -23.97 -8.85 -23.38
C GLU A 189 -24.78 -7.80 -22.59
N PRO A 190 -26.04 -8.06 -22.20
CA PRO A 190 -26.82 -7.07 -21.47
C PRO A 190 -26.23 -6.81 -20.08
N SER A 191 -25.92 -5.55 -19.75
CA SER A 191 -25.43 -5.16 -18.41
C SER A 191 -26.37 -5.56 -17.26
N ASN A 192 -25.79 -5.94 -16.12
CA ASN A 192 -26.46 -6.07 -14.82
C ASN A 192 -27.05 -4.76 -14.31
N HIS A 193 -26.50 -3.62 -14.75
CA HIS A 193 -26.95 -2.29 -14.35
C HIS A 193 -28.42 -2.01 -14.70
N LYS A 194 -29.03 -2.76 -15.63
CA LYS A 194 -30.47 -2.64 -15.95
C LYS A 194 -31.40 -3.29 -14.91
N HIS A 195 -30.85 -4.11 -14.03
CA HIS A 195 -31.60 -4.90 -13.04
C HIS A 195 -31.17 -4.54 -11.62
N GLN A 196 -31.06 -3.25 -11.29
CA GLN A 196 -30.56 -2.81 -9.98
C GLN A 196 -31.51 -3.23 -8.86
N GLY A 197 -30.94 -3.74 -7.76
CA GLY A 197 -31.69 -3.99 -6.54
C GLY A 197 -31.81 -2.74 -5.68
N ASN A 198 -32.71 -2.79 -4.70
CA ASN A 198 -32.81 -1.79 -3.64
C ASN A 198 -32.44 -2.42 -2.29
N PHE A 199 -31.14 -2.46 -2.01
CA PHE A 199 -30.60 -3.14 -0.82
C PHE A 199 -30.09 -2.21 0.27
N ASN A 200 -30.08 -0.91 -0.02
CA ASN A 200 -29.72 0.14 0.92
C ASN A 200 -30.48 1.42 0.55
N PRO A 201 -31.74 1.57 1.02
CA PRO A 201 -32.54 2.75 0.73
C PRO A 201 -31.95 4.07 1.24
N ASP A 202 -31.07 3.99 2.24
CA ASP A 202 -30.38 5.15 2.84
C ASP A 202 -29.03 5.44 2.14
N GLY A 203 -28.70 4.73 1.06
CA GLY A 203 -27.49 4.97 0.28
C GLY A 203 -27.55 6.30 -0.47
N GLU A 204 -26.53 7.13 -0.30
CA GLU A 204 -26.46 8.50 -0.85
C GLU A 204 -25.58 8.61 -2.11
N ALA A 205 -25.04 7.50 -2.63
CA ALA A 205 -24.25 7.55 -3.86
C ALA A 205 -25.16 7.62 -5.09
N SER A 206 -24.88 8.55 -6.01
CA SER A 206 -25.65 8.70 -7.24
C SER A 206 -25.28 7.62 -8.27
N VAL A 207 -26.24 6.74 -8.56
CA VAL A 207 -26.13 5.73 -9.63
C VAL A 207 -25.80 6.37 -10.98
N GLU A 208 -26.44 7.50 -11.29
CA GLU A 208 -26.22 8.24 -12.54
C GLU A 208 -24.78 8.77 -12.62
N GLN A 209 -24.26 9.33 -11.52
CA GLN A 209 -22.89 9.84 -11.47
C GLN A 209 -21.85 8.72 -11.57
N LEU A 210 -22.10 7.58 -10.93
CA LEU A 210 -21.22 6.41 -10.99
C LEU A 210 -21.20 5.79 -12.40
N ALA A 211 -22.37 5.68 -13.04
CA ALA A 211 -22.49 5.11 -14.38
C ALA A 211 -21.97 6.06 -15.47
N GLY A 212 -22.23 7.36 -15.35
CA GLY A 212 -21.83 8.38 -16.31
C GLY A 212 -22.39 8.14 -17.72
N ASN A 213 -21.75 8.75 -18.72
CA ASN A 213 -22.06 8.57 -20.14
C ASN A 213 -20.93 7.77 -20.82
N GLY A 214 -21.29 6.67 -21.50
CA GLY A 214 -20.30 5.82 -22.18
C GLY A 214 -19.67 4.81 -21.23
N TYR A 215 -18.36 4.57 -21.36
CA TYR A 215 -17.65 3.64 -20.49
C TYR A 215 -17.52 4.21 -19.07
N SER A 216 -17.93 3.42 -18.08
CA SER A 216 -17.56 3.59 -16.68
C SER A 216 -17.25 2.22 -16.08
N PRO A 217 -16.23 2.09 -15.21
CA PRO A 217 -15.86 0.83 -14.59
C PRO A 217 -17.04 0.07 -13.97
N ILE A 218 -17.99 0.74 -13.32
CA ILE A 218 -19.09 0.09 -12.58
C ILE A 218 -20.16 -0.55 -13.48
N ILE A 219 -20.19 -0.19 -14.77
CA ILE A 219 -21.12 -0.74 -15.77
C ILE A 219 -20.38 -1.38 -16.95
N ALA A 220 -19.08 -1.62 -16.82
CA ALA A 220 -18.23 -2.17 -17.86
C ALA A 220 -18.40 -3.69 -18.01
N ASP A 221 -19.64 -4.17 -18.00
CA ASP A 221 -20.03 -5.57 -18.13
C ASP A 221 -20.85 -5.85 -19.40
N ASP A 222 -21.01 -4.84 -20.25
CA ASP A 222 -21.79 -4.92 -21.48
C ASP A 222 -20.98 -5.23 -22.74
N ILE A 223 -19.68 -4.94 -22.72
CA ILE A 223 -18.72 -5.32 -23.75
C ILE A 223 -17.63 -6.14 -23.09
N VAL A 224 -17.61 -7.45 -23.31
CA VAL A 224 -16.64 -8.35 -22.67
C VAL A 224 -15.78 -9.09 -23.71
N SER A 225 -14.60 -9.54 -23.29
CA SER A 225 -13.76 -10.40 -24.12
C SER A 225 -14.47 -11.70 -24.47
N GLU A 226 -14.29 -12.19 -25.70
CA GLU A 226 -14.48 -13.61 -25.97
C GLU A 226 -13.41 -14.42 -25.23
N PRO A 227 -13.73 -15.65 -24.77
CA PRO A 227 -12.74 -16.46 -24.08
C PRO A 227 -11.66 -16.91 -25.06
N TYR A 228 -10.40 -16.92 -24.61
CA TYR A 228 -9.29 -17.49 -25.37
C TYR A 228 -9.43 -19.00 -25.58
N ALA A 229 -10.08 -19.68 -24.64
CA ALA A 229 -10.35 -21.11 -24.73
C ALA A 229 -11.53 -21.52 -23.86
N VAL A 230 -12.19 -22.60 -24.27
CA VAL A 230 -13.30 -23.25 -23.56
C VAL A 230 -13.04 -24.76 -23.51
N GLY A 231 -13.14 -25.38 -22.34
CA GLY A 231 -12.88 -26.82 -22.19
C GLY A 231 -13.07 -27.34 -20.76
N HIS A 232 -12.70 -28.58 -20.48
CA HIS A 232 -12.87 -29.17 -19.14
C HIS A 232 -11.58 -29.27 -18.33
N ASN A 233 -10.41 -29.28 -18.97
CA ASN A 233 -9.12 -29.45 -18.32
C ASN A 233 -8.15 -28.35 -18.74
N PHE A 234 -7.92 -27.39 -17.84
CA PHE A 234 -7.03 -26.25 -18.05
C PHE A 234 -5.70 -26.44 -17.32
N VAL A 235 -4.59 -26.37 -18.05
CA VAL A 235 -3.22 -26.44 -17.51
C VAL A 235 -2.54 -25.09 -17.68
N VAL A 236 -2.18 -24.48 -16.57
CA VAL A 236 -1.40 -23.24 -16.51
C VAL A 236 0.08 -23.59 -16.42
N ARG A 237 0.94 -22.85 -17.15
CA ARG A 237 2.40 -22.99 -17.09
C ARG A 237 2.88 -24.44 -17.22
N PRO A 238 2.45 -25.20 -18.26
CA PRO A 238 2.89 -26.60 -18.45
C PRO A 238 4.41 -26.75 -18.58
N ASP A 239 5.11 -25.66 -18.93
CA ASP A 239 6.55 -25.56 -19.12
C ASP A 239 7.36 -25.32 -17.84
N ASP A 240 6.70 -25.03 -16.70
CA ASP A 240 7.38 -24.62 -15.47
C ASP A 240 6.86 -25.39 -14.25
N PRO A 241 7.63 -26.34 -13.71
CA PRO A 241 7.18 -27.17 -12.59
C PRO A 241 6.88 -26.38 -11.31
N TYR A 242 7.40 -25.16 -11.15
CA TYR A 242 7.17 -24.36 -9.94
C TYR A 242 5.85 -23.59 -9.99
N ASN A 243 5.29 -23.36 -11.17
CA ASN A 243 4.06 -22.59 -11.38
C ASN A 243 2.96 -23.39 -12.11
N LYS A 244 3.23 -24.66 -12.44
CA LYS A 244 2.29 -25.53 -13.13
C LYS A 244 1.15 -25.97 -12.23
N PHE A 245 -0.09 -25.72 -12.64
CA PHE A 245 -1.25 -26.35 -12.01
C PHE A 245 -2.32 -26.67 -13.06
N THR A 246 -3.21 -27.59 -12.71
CA THR A 246 -4.33 -28.00 -13.55
C THR A 246 -5.65 -27.72 -12.83
N ILE A 247 -6.65 -27.22 -13.56
CA ILE A 247 -8.04 -27.13 -13.11
C ILE A 247 -8.85 -28.07 -13.99
N GLU A 248 -9.49 -29.06 -13.38
CA GLU A 248 -10.44 -29.94 -14.06
C GLU A 248 -11.86 -29.63 -13.57
N SER A 249 -12.77 -29.26 -14.47
CA SER A 249 -14.20 -29.11 -14.15
C SER A 249 -14.96 -30.41 -14.41
N LYS A 250 -15.62 -30.93 -13.36
CA LYS A 250 -16.55 -32.08 -13.46
C LYS A 250 -17.98 -31.67 -13.82
N GLY A 251 -18.22 -30.37 -14.03
CA GLY A 251 -19.53 -29.76 -14.24
C GLY A 251 -19.62 -29.06 -15.59
N THR A 252 -19.82 -27.74 -15.57
CA THR A 252 -19.79 -26.89 -16.77
C THR A 252 -18.36 -26.64 -17.25
N GLU A 253 -18.19 -26.32 -18.53
CA GLU A 253 -16.88 -26.00 -19.11
C GLU A 253 -16.22 -24.82 -18.37
N LEU A 254 -14.89 -24.83 -18.37
CA LEU A 254 -14.00 -23.73 -18.02
C LEU A 254 -13.86 -22.80 -19.22
N LYS A 255 -13.84 -21.49 -18.97
CA LYS A 255 -13.57 -20.44 -19.96
C LYS A 255 -12.41 -19.58 -19.47
N LEU A 256 -11.42 -19.33 -20.33
CA LEU A 256 -10.29 -18.45 -20.03
C LEU A 256 -10.52 -17.05 -20.63
N TYR A 257 -10.56 -16.02 -19.79
CA TYR A 257 -10.76 -14.63 -20.17
C TYR A 257 -9.53 -13.76 -19.82
N ASP A 258 -9.46 -12.59 -20.46
CA ASP A 258 -8.54 -11.51 -20.13
C ASP A 258 -9.32 -10.32 -19.53
N GLY A 259 -9.25 -10.16 -18.20
CA GLY A 259 -9.98 -9.08 -17.53
C GLY A 259 -9.52 -7.68 -17.89
N ARG A 260 -8.34 -7.56 -18.52
CA ARG A 260 -7.81 -6.28 -18.99
C ARG A 260 -8.57 -5.69 -20.16
N MET A 261 -9.41 -6.49 -20.81
CA MET A 261 -10.34 -5.99 -21.82
C MET A 261 -11.36 -5.02 -21.23
N ASN A 262 -11.78 -5.27 -19.98
CA ASN A 262 -12.81 -4.49 -19.29
C ASN A 262 -12.21 -3.47 -18.32
N HIS A 263 -11.10 -3.80 -17.67
CA HIS A 263 -10.46 -2.96 -16.65
C HIS A 263 -8.95 -3.05 -16.73
N ASN A 264 -8.21 -1.93 -16.82
CA ASN A 264 -6.74 -1.98 -16.92
C ASN A 264 -6.04 -2.75 -15.78
N ASN A 265 -6.64 -2.77 -14.58
CA ASN A 265 -6.15 -3.53 -13.42
C ASN A 265 -6.59 -5.00 -13.41
N GLY A 266 -7.41 -5.45 -14.35
CA GLY A 266 -7.96 -6.79 -14.41
C GLY A 266 -6.89 -7.89 -14.55
N TRP A 267 -7.20 -9.07 -14.03
CA TRP A 267 -6.37 -10.27 -14.14
C TRP A 267 -6.90 -11.23 -15.21
N PHE A 268 -6.14 -12.25 -15.58
CA PHE A 268 -6.72 -13.35 -16.37
C PHE A 268 -7.73 -14.11 -15.51
N VAL A 269 -8.84 -14.57 -16.08
CA VAL A 269 -9.91 -15.23 -15.31
C VAL A 269 -10.23 -16.59 -15.91
N VAL A 270 -10.19 -17.62 -15.08
CA VAL A 270 -10.80 -18.93 -15.40
C VAL A 270 -12.19 -18.96 -14.79
N ARG A 271 -13.18 -19.36 -15.57
CA ARG A 271 -14.59 -19.28 -15.15
C ARG A 271 -15.41 -20.49 -15.54
N SER A 272 -16.33 -20.90 -14.67
CA SER A 272 -17.44 -21.80 -14.98
C SER A 272 -18.77 -21.16 -14.65
N GLU A 273 -19.68 -21.14 -15.60
CA GLU A 273 -21.04 -20.61 -15.42
C GLU A 273 -21.91 -21.61 -14.63
N ILE A 274 -22.84 -21.08 -13.83
CA ILE A 274 -23.80 -21.89 -13.08
C ILE A 274 -24.95 -22.30 -14.00
N SER A 275 -25.21 -23.61 -14.12
CA SER A 275 -26.34 -24.11 -14.92
C SER A 275 -27.70 -23.78 -14.31
N ALA A 276 -28.70 -23.53 -15.15
CA ALA A 276 -30.07 -23.30 -14.74
C ALA A 276 -30.64 -24.46 -13.90
N GLY A 277 -31.43 -24.12 -12.88
CA GLY A 277 -32.19 -25.08 -12.07
C GLY A 277 -31.38 -25.90 -11.05
N LYS A 278 -30.04 -25.85 -11.05
CA LYS A 278 -29.20 -26.61 -10.11
C LYS A 278 -28.92 -25.82 -8.83
N THR A 279 -28.81 -26.52 -7.70
CA THR A 279 -28.47 -25.95 -6.38
C THR A 279 -27.39 -26.71 -5.62
N LYS A 280 -27.10 -27.96 -6.02
CA LYS A 280 -26.10 -28.81 -5.37
C LYS A 280 -24.96 -29.11 -6.30
N GLU A 281 -23.74 -29.02 -5.78
CA GLU A 281 -22.49 -29.13 -6.55
C GLU A 281 -22.60 -28.39 -7.90
N VAL A 282 -23.09 -27.13 -7.86
CA VAL A 282 -23.27 -26.32 -9.07
C VAL A 282 -21.94 -26.01 -9.76
N VAL A 283 -20.85 -26.08 -8.98
CA VAL A 283 -19.46 -26.09 -9.42
C VAL A 283 -18.77 -27.25 -8.72
N LYS A 284 -17.90 -27.94 -9.46
CA LYS A 284 -17.03 -28.99 -8.94
C LYS A 284 -15.72 -28.96 -9.69
N TRP A 285 -14.74 -28.26 -9.14
CA TRP A 285 -13.40 -28.15 -9.69
C TRP A 285 -12.44 -29.02 -8.89
N VAL A 286 -11.57 -29.74 -9.60
CA VAL A 286 -10.40 -30.42 -9.04
C VAL A 286 -9.19 -29.61 -9.45
N ILE A 287 -8.53 -28.97 -8.48
CA ILE A 287 -7.34 -28.17 -8.71
C ILE A 287 -6.14 -29.00 -8.28
N THR A 288 -5.22 -29.25 -9.20
CA THR A 288 -4.01 -30.07 -8.99
C THR A 288 -2.76 -29.23 -9.27
N PRO A 289 -2.21 -28.56 -8.25
CA PRO A 289 -0.90 -27.94 -8.33
C PRO A 289 0.22 -28.97 -8.46
N ASN A 290 1.25 -28.65 -9.24
CA ASN A 290 2.48 -29.45 -9.28
C ASN A 290 3.30 -29.19 -8.01
N VAL A 291 3.71 -30.25 -7.32
CA VAL A 291 4.54 -30.17 -6.11
C VAL A 291 5.96 -30.58 -6.44
N VAL A 292 6.94 -29.74 -6.10
CA VAL A 292 8.37 -30.05 -6.24
C VAL A 292 8.93 -30.44 -4.87
N ASN A 293 9.27 -31.72 -4.72
CA ASN A 293 9.50 -32.34 -3.40
C ASN A 293 10.74 -31.82 -2.68
N ASP A 294 11.77 -31.55 -3.44
CA ASP A 294 13.07 -31.03 -2.98
C ASP A 294 13.09 -29.50 -2.97
N TRP A 295 11.97 -28.83 -3.26
CA TRP A 295 11.91 -27.39 -3.16
C TRP A 295 11.94 -26.91 -1.72
N HIS A 296 12.86 -26.00 -1.47
CA HIS A 296 12.97 -25.21 -0.27
C HIS A 296 12.93 -23.73 -0.62
N TYR A 297 12.31 -22.94 0.25
CA TYR A 297 12.40 -21.50 0.16
C TYR A 297 13.87 -21.10 0.19
N LYS A 298 14.30 -20.35 -0.83
CA LYS A 298 15.69 -19.91 -0.95
C LYS A 298 15.95 -18.88 0.17
N PRO A 299 17.04 -19.03 0.97
CA PRO A 299 17.40 -18.03 1.96
C PRO A 299 17.45 -16.62 1.36
N VAL A 300 16.84 -15.65 2.02
CA VAL A 300 16.85 -14.25 1.60
C VAL A 300 17.77 -13.48 2.54
N VAL A 301 18.81 -12.86 1.97
CA VAL A 301 19.78 -12.06 2.73
C VAL A 301 19.42 -10.59 2.54
N GLN A 302 18.77 -10.03 3.54
CA GLN A 302 18.22 -8.68 3.52
C GLN A 302 19.26 -7.69 4.07
N THR A 303 19.54 -6.66 3.29
CA THR A 303 20.46 -5.55 3.64
C THR A 303 19.89 -4.25 3.09
N SER A 304 20.38 -3.12 3.60
CA SER A 304 20.12 -1.83 2.95
C SER A 304 20.63 -1.87 1.49
N GLN A 305 19.77 -1.48 0.55
CA GLN A 305 20.05 -1.42 -0.89
C GLN A 305 21.00 -0.25 -1.24
N ILE A 306 21.26 0.66 -0.30
CA ILE A 306 22.27 1.71 -0.40
C ILE A 306 23.54 1.28 0.33
N GLY A 307 23.36 0.82 1.58
CA GLY A 307 24.43 0.41 2.47
C GLY A 307 24.33 1.05 3.84
N TYR A 308 25.49 1.19 4.48
CA TYR A 308 25.59 1.62 5.88
C TYR A 308 26.70 2.64 6.05
N GLN A 309 26.50 3.61 6.93
CA GLN A 309 27.57 4.52 7.29
C GLN A 309 28.58 3.86 8.24
N THR A 310 29.79 4.42 8.32
CA THR A 310 30.93 3.76 8.98
C THR A 310 30.69 3.49 10.46
N ASN A 311 30.05 4.42 11.18
CA ASN A 311 29.78 4.30 12.61
C ASN A 311 28.37 3.80 12.95
N GLN A 312 27.49 3.67 11.95
CA GLN A 312 26.16 3.10 12.11
C GLN A 312 26.25 1.62 12.51
N GLN A 313 25.26 1.14 13.26
CA GLN A 313 25.01 -0.29 13.43
C GLN A 313 24.68 -0.93 12.07
N LYS A 314 25.21 -2.13 11.82
CA LYS A 314 25.09 -2.84 10.53
C LYS A 314 24.69 -4.28 10.78
N VAL A 315 23.44 -4.59 10.44
CA VAL A 315 22.87 -5.93 10.61
C VAL A 315 22.22 -6.34 9.30
N ALA A 316 22.55 -7.54 8.84
CA ALA A 316 21.79 -8.23 7.81
C ALA A 316 20.77 -9.16 8.47
N ILE A 317 19.55 -9.17 7.94
CA ILE A 317 18.49 -10.09 8.36
C ILE A 317 18.44 -11.23 7.35
N ILE A 318 18.48 -12.48 7.82
CA ILE A 318 18.51 -13.66 6.96
C ILE A 318 17.23 -14.45 7.20
N GLU A 319 16.33 -14.44 6.23
CA GLU A 319 15.05 -15.15 6.24
C GLU A 319 15.23 -16.54 5.61
N LEU A 320 14.74 -17.58 6.30
CA LEU A 320 14.97 -18.98 6.00
C LEU A 320 13.66 -19.77 5.92
N ASP A 321 13.66 -20.86 5.14
CA ASP A 321 12.56 -21.82 5.15
C ASP A 321 12.32 -22.34 6.58
N LYS A 322 11.06 -22.40 7.03
CA LYS A 322 10.71 -22.93 8.36
C LYS A 322 11.21 -24.36 8.60
N ARG A 323 11.40 -25.13 7.52
CA ARG A 323 11.86 -26.53 7.54
C ARG A 323 13.38 -26.64 7.53
N GLU A 324 14.10 -25.55 7.33
CA GLU A 324 15.56 -25.56 7.30
C GLU A 324 16.10 -25.79 8.72
N ILE A 325 16.90 -26.84 8.89
CA ILE A 325 17.52 -27.23 10.17
C ILE A 325 19.02 -26.92 10.17
N LYS A 326 19.67 -27.05 9.01
CA LYS A 326 21.09 -26.73 8.87
C LYS A 326 21.24 -25.20 8.93
N ARG A 327 22.26 -24.73 9.65
CA ARG A 327 22.63 -23.31 9.68
C ARG A 327 23.96 -23.15 8.97
N GLU A 328 23.94 -22.47 7.83
CA GLU A 328 25.17 -22.01 7.19
C GLU A 328 25.75 -20.82 7.97
N THR A 329 27.05 -20.59 7.83
CA THR A 329 27.72 -19.45 8.48
C THR A 329 27.70 -18.24 7.54
N PRO A 330 27.02 -17.13 7.89
CA PRO A 330 27.04 -15.93 7.08
C PRO A 330 28.45 -15.36 6.95
N THR A 331 28.74 -14.78 5.79
CA THR A 331 30.05 -14.24 5.45
C THR A 331 29.90 -12.86 4.82
N LEU A 332 30.58 -11.85 5.36
CA LEU A 332 30.76 -10.56 4.72
C LEU A 332 31.98 -10.65 3.79
N VAL A 333 31.77 -10.34 2.51
CA VAL A 333 32.85 -10.19 1.52
C VAL A 333 32.98 -8.75 1.09
N GLN A 334 34.22 -8.30 0.87
CA GLN A 334 34.53 -7.03 0.21
C GLN A 334 34.73 -7.30 -1.29
N ILE A 335 34.06 -6.51 -2.12
CA ILE A 335 34.26 -6.52 -3.58
C ILE A 335 35.40 -5.56 -3.92
N THR A 336 36.45 -6.07 -4.57
CA THR A 336 37.64 -5.30 -4.97
C THR A 336 37.87 -5.41 -6.47
N ASP A 337 38.80 -4.62 -7.01
CA ASP A 337 39.28 -4.71 -8.40
C ASP A 337 39.92 -6.07 -8.73
N SER A 338 40.48 -6.75 -7.72
CA SER A 338 41.09 -8.08 -7.83
C SER A 338 40.13 -9.25 -7.56
N GLY A 339 38.84 -8.96 -7.31
CA GLY A 339 37.81 -9.94 -6.96
C GLY A 339 37.34 -9.85 -5.51
N GLU A 340 36.71 -10.91 -5.02
CA GLU A 340 36.12 -10.95 -3.68
C GLU A 340 37.14 -11.29 -2.59
N LYS A 341 37.06 -10.58 -1.46
CA LYS A 341 37.86 -10.82 -0.28
C LYS A 341 36.97 -11.06 0.93
N GLU A 342 37.12 -12.21 1.59
CA GLU A 342 36.43 -12.48 2.87
C GLU A 342 36.90 -11.51 3.97
N ILE A 343 35.94 -10.91 4.69
CA ILE A 343 36.20 -9.91 5.74
C ILE A 343 35.75 -10.40 7.11
N LEU A 344 34.58 -11.02 7.18
CA LEU A 344 34.02 -11.54 8.42
C LEU A 344 33.24 -12.81 8.13
N LYS A 345 33.47 -13.85 8.93
CA LYS A 345 32.72 -15.10 8.89
C LYS A 345 32.47 -15.58 10.31
N VAL A 346 31.25 -15.36 10.79
CA VAL A 346 30.81 -15.73 12.14
C VAL A 346 29.39 -16.28 12.07
N ALA A 347 29.00 -17.11 13.04
CA ALA A 347 27.64 -17.62 13.10
C ALA A 347 26.63 -16.46 13.24
N GLY A 348 25.50 -16.56 12.55
CA GLY A 348 24.38 -15.65 12.78
C GLY A 348 23.71 -15.94 14.12
N GLU A 349 23.14 -14.91 14.73
CA GLU A 349 22.33 -15.01 15.94
C GLU A 349 20.91 -15.45 15.57
N GLU A 350 20.41 -16.50 16.21
CA GLU A 350 19.01 -16.94 16.04
C GLU A 350 18.07 -15.88 16.60
N TRP A 351 17.12 -15.41 15.79
CA TRP A 351 16.04 -14.54 16.26
C TRP A 351 14.76 -15.34 16.52
N GLY A 352 14.43 -16.29 15.63
CA GLY A 352 13.23 -17.15 15.76
C GLY A 352 12.29 -17.06 14.56
N GLN A 353 11.02 -17.37 14.77
CA GLN A 353 10.01 -17.41 13.71
C GLN A 353 9.19 -16.11 13.67
N PHE A 354 9.06 -15.51 12.49
CA PHE A 354 8.14 -14.41 12.23
C PHE A 354 7.35 -14.72 10.97
N LEU A 355 6.03 -14.52 11.00
CA LEU A 355 5.14 -15.04 9.97
C LEU A 355 5.39 -16.54 9.74
N ARG A 356 5.73 -16.93 8.51
CA ARG A 356 5.94 -18.33 8.11
C ARG A 356 7.41 -18.75 7.97
N TYR A 357 8.35 -17.87 8.32
CA TYR A 357 9.79 -18.07 8.12
C TYR A 357 10.59 -17.98 9.42
N ASN A 358 11.77 -18.59 9.42
CA ASN A 358 12.75 -18.44 10.51
C ASN A 358 13.77 -17.36 10.15
N TYR A 359 14.32 -16.67 11.15
CA TYR A 359 15.23 -15.55 10.93
C TYR A 359 16.52 -15.65 11.75
N LEU A 360 17.62 -15.25 11.12
CA LEU A 360 18.91 -15.00 11.75
C LEU A 360 19.30 -13.52 11.62
N LYS A 361 20.09 -13.03 12.57
CA LYS A 361 20.76 -11.73 12.49
C LYS A 361 22.26 -11.92 12.27
N PHE A 362 22.83 -11.17 11.34
CA PHE A 362 24.27 -11.14 11.11
C PHE A 362 24.79 -9.71 11.33
N ASP A 363 25.39 -9.47 12.49
CA ASP A 363 25.97 -8.19 12.88
C ASP A 363 27.42 -8.07 12.38
N PHE A 364 27.67 -7.04 11.57
CA PHE A 364 28.99 -6.67 11.06
C PHE A 364 29.33 -5.20 11.37
N SER A 365 28.73 -4.62 12.41
CA SER A 365 28.89 -3.23 12.84
C SER A 365 30.34 -2.83 13.09
N LYS A 366 31.17 -3.78 13.53
CA LYS A 366 32.62 -3.60 13.76
C LYS A 366 33.39 -3.27 12.49
N ILE A 367 32.84 -3.56 11.30
CA ILE A 367 33.48 -3.27 10.02
C ILE A 367 33.26 -1.80 9.69
N LYS A 368 34.35 -1.04 9.76
CA LYS A 368 34.39 0.41 9.52
C LYS A 368 35.17 0.80 8.26
N LYS A 369 35.82 -0.15 7.61
CA LYS A 369 36.63 0.18 6.41
C LYS A 369 35.68 0.51 5.27
N ALA A 370 35.83 1.69 4.67
CA ALA A 370 35.02 2.04 3.52
C ALA A 370 35.25 1.09 2.32
N GLY A 371 34.19 0.81 1.55
CA GLY A 371 34.25 -0.04 0.37
C GLY A 371 32.91 -0.62 -0.08
N LEU A 372 32.97 -1.49 -1.09
CA LEU A 372 31.84 -2.26 -1.59
C LEU A 372 31.80 -3.63 -0.90
N TYR A 373 30.64 -4.04 -0.43
CA TYR A 373 30.45 -5.25 0.35
C TYR A 373 29.22 -6.04 -0.10
N GLN A 374 29.21 -7.33 0.23
CA GLN A 374 28.08 -8.23 0.04
C GLN A 374 28.04 -9.24 1.20
N VAL A 375 26.85 -9.60 1.65
CA VAL A 375 26.65 -10.69 2.62
C VAL A 375 26.27 -11.97 1.88
N ARG A 376 26.90 -13.08 2.24
CA ARG A 376 26.66 -14.42 1.70
C ARG A 376 26.11 -15.33 2.80
N TYR A 377 25.11 -16.13 2.47
CA TYR A 377 24.58 -17.22 3.31
C TYR A 377 24.37 -18.47 2.44
N GLY A 378 25.30 -19.43 2.52
CA GLY A 378 25.34 -20.53 1.57
C GLY A 378 25.48 -20.02 0.13
N ASN A 379 24.52 -20.37 -0.73
CA ASN A 379 24.45 -19.91 -2.11
C ASN A 379 23.64 -18.61 -2.30
N SER A 380 23.02 -18.10 -1.24
CA SER A 380 22.27 -16.85 -1.27
C SER A 380 23.17 -15.67 -0.96
N VAL A 381 22.88 -14.54 -1.59
CA VAL A 381 23.64 -13.30 -1.45
C VAL A 381 22.70 -12.12 -1.32
N SER A 382 23.14 -11.08 -0.61
CA SER A 382 22.51 -9.76 -0.65
C SER A 382 22.82 -9.04 -1.96
N SER A 383 22.18 -7.90 -2.20
CA SER A 383 22.72 -6.90 -3.13
C SER A 383 24.12 -6.43 -2.69
N VAL A 384 24.90 -5.88 -3.63
CA VAL A 384 26.14 -5.17 -3.28
C VAL A 384 25.76 -3.83 -2.69
N PHE A 385 26.38 -3.47 -1.57
CA PHE A 385 26.14 -2.21 -0.87
C PHE A 385 27.44 -1.53 -0.45
N ARG A 386 27.37 -0.24 -0.11
CA ARG A 386 28.54 0.52 0.36
C ARG A 386 28.61 0.53 1.87
N ILE A 387 29.83 0.46 2.42
CA ILE A 387 30.10 1.04 3.74
C ILE A 387 30.93 2.29 3.48
N ALA A 388 30.40 3.47 3.79
CA ALA A 388 31.10 4.75 3.67
C ALA A 388 30.29 5.87 4.34
N ASP A 389 30.91 7.00 4.66
CA ASP A 389 30.24 8.12 5.34
C ASP A 389 29.34 8.93 4.39
N ASP A 390 29.66 8.93 3.09
CA ASP A 390 29.03 9.70 2.01
C ASP A 390 27.84 8.98 1.34
N ILE A 391 27.35 7.87 1.89
CA ILE A 391 26.35 7.04 1.19
C ILE A 391 24.99 7.73 1.00
N TYR A 392 24.70 8.77 1.78
CA TYR A 392 23.44 9.54 1.71
C TYR A 392 23.57 10.89 1.00
N ASP A 393 24.80 11.28 0.61
CA ASP A 393 25.09 12.61 0.09
C ASP A 393 24.41 12.89 -1.26
N ARG A 394 24.15 11.86 -2.07
CA ARG A 394 23.60 12.03 -3.42
C ARG A 394 22.75 10.86 -3.89
N GLY A 395 21.58 11.17 -4.44
CA GLY A 395 20.70 10.21 -5.12
C GLY A 395 19.92 9.31 -4.16
N VAL A 396 19.74 9.75 -2.90
CA VAL A 396 19.02 8.97 -1.89
C VAL A 396 17.76 9.71 -1.47
N TRP A 397 17.91 10.89 -0.86
CA TRP A 397 16.77 11.72 -0.45
C TRP A 397 16.35 12.72 -1.53
N GLN A 398 17.31 13.15 -2.36
CA GLN A 398 17.09 14.18 -3.39
C GLN A 398 15.99 13.81 -4.40
N PRO A 399 15.85 12.55 -4.86
CA PRO A 399 14.80 12.22 -5.81
C PRO A 399 13.38 12.57 -5.33
N VAL A 400 13.14 12.56 -4.01
CA VAL A 400 11.86 13.00 -3.42
C VAL A 400 11.59 14.47 -3.73
N LEU A 401 12.60 15.32 -3.52
CA LEU A 401 12.49 16.77 -3.70
C LEU A 401 12.62 17.20 -5.18
N GLU A 402 13.44 16.49 -5.95
CA GLU A 402 13.73 16.80 -7.35
C GLU A 402 12.66 16.31 -8.32
N TYR A 403 12.03 15.17 -8.04
CA TYR A 403 11.09 14.53 -8.98
C TYR A 403 9.74 14.26 -8.33
N PHE A 404 9.69 13.50 -7.24
CA PHE A 404 8.40 13.06 -6.69
C PHE A 404 7.47 14.24 -6.35
N LEU A 405 7.93 15.19 -5.54
CA LEU A 405 7.11 16.35 -5.17
C LEU A 405 6.76 17.21 -6.39
N PRO A 406 7.71 17.60 -7.28
CA PRO A 406 7.38 18.29 -8.53
C PRO A 406 6.36 17.59 -9.40
N VAL A 407 6.51 16.29 -9.66
CA VAL A 407 5.62 15.52 -10.55
C VAL A 407 4.22 15.36 -9.96
N GLN A 408 4.08 15.45 -8.64
CA GLN A 408 2.78 15.44 -7.99
C GLN A 408 2.12 16.82 -7.98
N MET A 409 2.80 17.92 -8.36
CA MET A 409 2.22 19.27 -8.26
C MET A 409 0.96 19.41 -9.13
N CYS A 410 -0.13 19.83 -8.50
CA CYS A 410 -1.36 20.18 -9.19
C CYS A 410 -1.30 21.63 -9.66
N HIS A 411 -2.14 22.03 -10.62
CA HIS A 411 -2.19 23.41 -11.12
C HIS A 411 -0.90 23.93 -11.74
N MET A 412 -0.03 23.02 -12.18
CA MET A 412 1.29 23.35 -12.72
C MET A 412 1.55 22.50 -13.96
N ARG A 413 2.26 23.06 -14.94
CA ARG A 413 3.02 22.29 -15.92
C ARG A 413 4.36 21.89 -15.32
N VAL A 414 4.73 20.62 -15.45
CA VAL A 414 5.98 20.10 -14.90
C VAL A 414 6.89 19.59 -16.01
N ASN A 415 7.98 20.33 -16.24
CA ASN A 415 8.98 20.04 -17.25
C ASN A 415 10.26 19.47 -16.63
N GLU A 416 10.92 18.59 -17.38
CA GLU A 416 12.28 18.10 -17.14
C GLU A 416 13.03 18.13 -18.48
N LYS A 417 13.62 19.28 -18.80
CA LYS A 417 14.31 19.53 -20.09
C LYS A 417 13.42 19.23 -21.30
N TYR A 418 13.56 18.07 -21.94
CA TYR A 418 12.76 17.67 -23.10
C TYR A 418 11.50 16.86 -22.72
N ARG A 419 11.40 16.42 -21.46
CA ARG A 419 10.27 15.67 -20.95
C ARG A 419 9.26 16.62 -20.34
N VAL A 420 8.00 16.33 -20.60
CA VAL A 420 6.86 16.90 -19.88
C VAL A 420 6.30 15.75 -19.05
N TRP A 421 6.24 15.93 -17.74
CA TRP A 421 5.65 14.92 -16.85
C TRP A 421 4.13 14.98 -16.91
N HIS A 422 3.58 16.20 -16.87
CA HIS A 422 2.21 16.54 -17.26
C HIS A 422 2.13 18.02 -17.62
N ASP A 423 1.11 18.38 -18.41
CA ASP A 423 0.78 19.78 -18.70
C ASP A 423 0.03 20.45 -17.54
N GLU A 424 -0.31 21.74 -17.68
CA GLU A 424 -1.13 22.49 -16.70
C GLU A 424 -2.48 21.80 -16.49
N CYS A 425 -2.65 21.18 -15.32
CA CYS A 425 -3.87 20.46 -14.96
C CYS A 425 -4.78 21.27 -14.02
N HIS A 426 -6.08 21.05 -14.14
CA HIS A 426 -7.09 21.49 -13.16
C HIS A 426 -7.16 23.01 -12.91
N LEU A 427 -6.86 23.84 -13.91
CA LEU A 427 -6.95 25.30 -13.77
C LEU A 427 -8.40 25.82 -13.61
N ASP A 428 -9.37 24.93 -13.82
CA ASP A 428 -10.80 25.11 -13.61
C ASP A 428 -11.30 24.74 -12.21
N ASP A 429 -10.39 24.39 -11.29
CA ASP A 429 -10.75 24.11 -9.91
C ASP A 429 -11.38 25.31 -9.17
N ALA A 430 -12.54 25.15 -8.51
CA ALA A 430 -13.42 23.98 -8.50
C ALA A 430 -14.88 24.39 -8.29
N ARG A 431 -15.81 23.45 -8.42
CA ARG A 431 -17.24 23.67 -8.13
C ARG A 431 -17.63 23.11 -6.77
N MET A 432 -18.55 23.76 -6.05
CA MET A 432 -19.01 23.27 -4.74
C MET A 432 -19.77 21.95 -4.89
N ALA A 433 -19.42 20.93 -4.09
CA ALA A 433 -20.02 19.60 -4.16
C ALA A 433 -21.55 19.60 -3.86
N PRO A 434 -22.31 18.63 -4.41
CA PRO A 434 -23.70 18.37 -4.00
C PRO A 434 -23.82 18.02 -2.52
N VAL A 435 -24.92 18.42 -1.87
CA VAL A 435 -25.23 18.06 -0.47
C VAL A 435 -25.94 16.70 -0.36
N ASN A 436 -25.85 16.06 0.82
CA ASN A 436 -26.37 14.70 1.08
C ASN A 436 -25.88 13.71 0.02
N PHE A 437 -24.56 13.70 -0.18
CA PHE A 437 -23.94 13.00 -1.28
C PHE A 437 -22.79 12.13 -0.79
N ASN A 438 -22.84 10.83 -1.11
CA ASN A 438 -21.72 9.90 -0.94
C ASN A 438 -20.95 9.80 -2.27
N HIS A 439 -19.78 10.40 -2.32
CA HIS A 439 -18.90 10.36 -3.49
C HIS A 439 -18.08 9.06 -3.53
N ILE A 440 -17.33 8.87 -4.61
CA ILE A 440 -16.33 7.81 -4.74
C ILE A 440 -15.13 8.17 -3.82
N ASP A 441 -14.32 7.18 -3.49
CA ASP A 441 -13.07 7.34 -2.76
C ASP A 441 -13.21 7.91 -1.34
N GLY A 442 -14.36 7.64 -0.71
CA GLY A 442 -14.60 8.01 0.70
C GLY A 442 -14.93 9.47 0.97
N TYR A 443 -15.16 10.27 -0.07
CA TYR A 443 -15.68 11.62 0.06
C TYR A 443 -17.19 11.64 0.34
N ALA A 444 -17.63 12.58 1.17
CA ALA A 444 -19.04 12.80 1.42
C ALA A 444 -19.31 14.27 1.75
N GLN A 445 -20.49 14.75 1.38
CA GLN A 445 -20.97 16.08 1.74
C GLN A 445 -22.26 15.94 2.54
N GLY A 446 -22.31 16.58 3.70
CA GLY A 446 -23.50 16.58 4.55
C GLY A 446 -24.66 17.40 3.99
N PRO A 447 -25.67 17.72 4.81
CA PRO A 447 -26.89 18.41 4.38
C PRO A 447 -26.71 19.89 4.00
N SER A 448 -25.51 20.45 4.18
CA SER A 448 -25.17 21.80 3.73
C SER A 448 -23.72 21.83 3.22
N THR A 449 -23.40 22.87 2.45
CA THR A 449 -22.05 23.15 1.95
C THR A 449 -21.16 23.76 3.04
N LEU A 450 -21.75 24.13 4.19
CA LEU A 450 -21.09 24.81 5.31
C LEU A 450 -20.38 26.12 4.93
N THR A 451 -20.75 26.70 3.79
CA THR A 451 -20.20 27.94 3.25
C THR A 451 -21.32 28.77 2.64
N ASP A 452 -20.98 29.96 2.14
CA ASP A 452 -21.93 30.82 1.41
C ASP A 452 -22.16 30.36 -0.04
N TYR A 453 -21.42 29.35 -0.53
CA TYR A 453 -21.60 28.78 -1.86
C TYR A 453 -22.70 27.72 -1.87
N SER A 454 -23.55 27.78 -2.90
CA SER A 454 -24.54 26.74 -3.18
C SER A 454 -23.91 25.59 -3.97
N PRO A 455 -24.48 24.37 -3.89
CA PRO A 455 -24.04 23.26 -4.73
C PRO A 455 -23.96 23.64 -6.22
N GLY A 456 -22.82 23.33 -6.85
CA GLY A 456 -22.56 23.61 -8.24
C GLY A 456 -22.03 25.02 -8.55
N ASP A 457 -21.97 25.93 -7.58
CA ASP A 457 -21.32 27.23 -7.73
C ASP A 457 -19.82 27.06 -7.97
N VAL A 458 -19.23 27.94 -8.80
CA VAL A 458 -17.78 28.04 -8.95
C VAL A 458 -17.21 28.70 -7.70
N VAL A 459 -16.22 28.05 -7.08
CA VAL A 459 -15.47 28.58 -5.94
C VAL A 459 -14.15 29.13 -6.45
N PRO A 460 -13.94 30.47 -6.44
CA PRO A 460 -12.72 31.06 -6.95
C PRO A 460 -11.52 30.76 -6.04
N GLY A 461 -10.31 30.73 -6.63
CA GLY A 461 -9.05 30.69 -5.89
C GLY A 461 -8.65 29.32 -5.34
N LEU A 462 -9.23 28.24 -5.87
CA LEU A 462 -8.86 26.86 -5.54
C LEU A 462 -7.87 26.23 -6.52
N ASN A 463 -7.58 26.92 -7.63
CA ASN A 463 -6.70 26.48 -8.70
C ASN A 463 -5.23 26.91 -8.51
N ILE A 464 -4.72 26.87 -7.27
CA ILE A 464 -3.34 27.27 -6.95
C ILE A 464 -2.69 26.35 -5.93
N GLY A 465 -1.45 25.94 -6.24
CA GLY A 465 -0.64 25.10 -5.39
C GLY A 465 -1.17 23.68 -5.19
N GLY A 466 -0.58 22.99 -4.22
CA GLY A 466 -0.93 21.62 -3.85
C GLY A 466 -0.29 20.51 -4.70
N TRP A 467 -0.49 19.28 -4.25
CA TRP A 467 -0.02 18.06 -4.87
C TRP A 467 -1.14 17.04 -4.97
N HIS A 468 -1.26 16.34 -6.10
CA HIS A 468 -2.09 15.14 -6.22
C HIS A 468 -1.78 14.17 -5.06
N ASP A 469 -2.79 13.74 -4.29
CA ASP A 469 -2.58 13.03 -3.00
C ASP A 469 -1.88 11.69 -3.17
N ALA A 470 -2.23 10.94 -4.20
CA ALA A 470 -1.68 9.61 -4.39
C ALA A 470 -1.43 9.27 -5.86
N GLY A 471 -1.82 8.06 -6.28
CA GLY A 471 -1.84 7.67 -7.69
C GLY A 471 -3.06 8.18 -8.45
N ASP A 472 -4.04 8.77 -7.77
CA ASP A 472 -5.13 9.55 -8.33
C ASP A 472 -4.74 11.05 -8.39
N PHE A 473 -5.72 11.92 -8.66
CA PHE A 473 -5.46 13.35 -8.87
C PHE A 473 -6.14 14.25 -7.82
N ASP A 474 -6.70 13.70 -6.74
CA ASP A 474 -7.38 14.53 -5.73
C ASP A 474 -6.42 15.42 -4.91
N LEU A 475 -6.98 16.42 -4.22
CA LEU A 475 -6.27 17.25 -3.26
C LEU A 475 -6.92 17.11 -1.89
N ARG A 476 -6.22 16.51 -0.91
CA ARG A 476 -6.73 16.35 0.47
C ARG A 476 -6.09 17.30 1.46
N VAL A 477 -6.88 18.04 2.23
CA VAL A 477 -6.33 19.07 3.12
C VAL A 477 -5.35 18.50 4.15
N GLU A 478 -5.60 17.30 4.70
CA GLU A 478 -4.67 16.66 5.65
C GLU A 478 -3.33 16.31 5.02
N SER A 479 -3.31 15.98 3.73
CA SER A 479 -2.10 15.62 3.00
C SER A 479 -1.33 16.84 2.56
N GLN A 480 -2.03 17.88 2.08
CA GLN A 480 -1.39 19.15 1.70
C GLN A 480 -0.73 19.82 2.92
N ALA A 481 -1.47 19.91 4.04
CA ALA A 481 -0.97 20.50 5.26
C ALA A 481 0.09 19.60 5.94
N GLY A 482 -0.10 18.27 5.91
CA GLY A 482 0.85 17.29 6.43
C GLY A 482 2.18 17.30 5.70
N GLU A 483 2.16 17.31 4.37
CA GLU A 483 3.38 17.36 3.56
C GLU A 483 4.14 18.67 3.81
N SER A 484 3.44 19.81 3.80
CA SER A 484 4.02 21.12 4.11
C SER A 484 4.67 21.14 5.50
N TYR A 485 4.05 20.49 6.48
CA TYR A 485 4.58 20.39 7.84
C TYR A 485 5.86 19.56 7.91
N ILE A 486 5.89 18.39 7.27
CA ILE A 486 7.07 17.51 7.25
C ILE A 486 8.25 18.22 6.58
N LEU A 487 8.01 18.91 5.46
CA LEU A 487 9.04 19.68 4.76
C LEU A 487 9.52 20.87 5.61
N ALA A 488 8.63 21.57 6.30
CA ALA A 488 9.00 22.62 7.24
C ALA A 488 9.88 22.08 8.37
N LEU A 489 9.52 20.94 8.95
CA LEU A 489 10.34 20.32 9.99
C LEU A 489 11.68 19.81 9.47
N ALA A 490 11.75 19.27 8.24
CA ALA A 490 13.01 18.89 7.60
C ALA A 490 13.94 20.10 7.43
N TYR A 491 13.40 21.22 6.97
CA TYR A 491 14.14 22.47 6.84
C TYR A 491 14.67 22.95 8.20
N GLU A 492 13.84 22.95 9.25
CA GLU A 492 14.25 23.35 10.61
C GLU A 492 15.31 22.41 11.21
N ALA A 493 15.15 21.10 11.02
CA ALA A 493 16.01 20.08 11.63
C ALA A 493 17.39 20.02 10.98
N PHE A 494 17.46 20.18 9.65
CA PHE A 494 18.66 19.85 8.88
C PHE A 494 19.28 21.04 8.15
N ASN A 495 18.57 22.17 8.04
CA ASN A 495 19.03 23.37 7.34
C ASN A 495 19.56 23.07 5.92
N VAL A 496 18.84 22.20 5.20
CA VAL A 496 19.20 21.78 3.84
C VAL A 496 19.12 22.98 2.91
N ASN A 497 20.28 23.38 2.36
CA ASN A 497 20.37 24.40 1.32
C ASN A 497 20.50 23.73 -0.05
N TYR A 498 19.36 23.50 -0.71
CA TYR A 498 19.28 22.79 -1.98
C TYR A 498 18.46 23.62 -2.97
N ASP A 499 18.99 23.80 -4.17
CA ASP A 499 18.40 24.57 -5.26
C ASP A 499 18.78 23.90 -6.57
N VAL A 500 17.87 23.10 -7.10
CA VAL A 500 17.98 22.47 -8.41
C VAL A 500 16.66 22.51 -9.17
N THR A 501 15.55 22.97 -8.60
CA THR A 501 14.24 23.01 -9.27
C THR A 501 13.62 24.40 -9.13
N SER A 502 13.19 25.00 -10.23
CA SER A 502 12.47 26.29 -10.17
C SER A 502 10.97 26.06 -10.15
N ILE A 503 10.27 26.72 -9.23
CA ILE A 503 8.80 26.71 -9.14
C ILE A 503 8.30 28.16 -9.29
N ASP A 504 7.56 28.43 -10.37
CA ASP A 504 6.94 29.72 -10.64
C ASP A 504 5.41 29.61 -10.55
N GLN A 505 4.89 29.89 -9.35
CA GLN A 505 3.45 29.82 -9.03
C GLN A 505 2.60 30.76 -9.90
N ASN A 506 3.14 31.87 -10.40
CA ASN A 506 2.37 32.81 -11.23
C ASN A 506 2.28 32.36 -12.68
N LYS A 507 3.29 31.64 -13.16
CA LYS A 507 3.31 31.09 -14.53
C LYS A 507 2.80 29.65 -14.59
N HIS A 508 2.39 29.07 -13.46
CA HIS A 508 2.00 27.66 -13.38
C HIS A 508 3.06 26.72 -13.95
N LEU A 509 4.35 27.00 -13.69
CA LEU A 509 5.46 26.28 -14.32
C LEU A 509 6.50 25.80 -13.30
N THR A 510 6.82 24.51 -13.38
CA THR A 510 7.93 23.87 -12.65
C THR A 510 8.95 23.33 -13.65
N GLU A 511 10.23 23.65 -13.43
CA GLU A 511 11.36 23.15 -14.24
C GLU A 511 12.33 22.38 -13.35
N ILE A 512 12.28 21.05 -13.46
CA ILE A 512 13.20 20.14 -12.76
C ILE A 512 14.61 20.34 -13.33
N HIS A 513 15.62 20.35 -12.44
CA HIS A 513 17.04 20.57 -12.74
C HIS A 513 17.34 21.94 -13.38
N GLN A 514 16.59 22.95 -12.97
CA GLN A 514 16.78 24.34 -13.33
C GLN A 514 16.76 25.21 -12.07
N PRO A 515 17.92 25.51 -11.45
CA PRO A 515 17.96 26.32 -10.24
C PRO A 515 17.52 27.77 -10.50
N ASP A 516 16.87 28.39 -9.51
CA ASP A 516 16.41 29.78 -9.57
C ASP A 516 16.93 30.68 -8.43
N GLY A 517 17.81 30.15 -7.58
CA GLY A 517 18.37 30.85 -6.42
C GLY A 517 17.52 30.74 -5.16
N LYS A 518 16.42 29.98 -5.18
CA LYS A 518 15.55 29.75 -4.02
C LYS A 518 15.73 28.33 -3.48
N ASN A 519 15.47 28.18 -2.19
CA ASN A 519 15.53 26.89 -1.54
C ASN A 519 14.35 26.01 -1.96
N ASP A 520 14.62 24.83 -2.53
CA ASP A 520 13.61 23.91 -3.05
C ASP A 520 12.64 23.41 -1.97
N LEU A 521 13.10 23.18 -0.74
CA LEU A 521 12.20 22.80 0.36
C LEU A 521 11.22 23.93 0.67
N LEU A 522 11.68 25.19 0.71
CA LEU A 522 10.80 26.33 0.96
C LEU A 522 9.82 26.58 -0.19
N GLN A 523 10.25 26.39 -1.45
CA GLN A 523 9.36 26.44 -2.61
C GLN A 523 8.26 25.36 -2.52
N GLN A 524 8.59 24.15 -2.09
CA GLN A 524 7.59 23.10 -1.88
C GLN A 524 6.67 23.40 -0.68
N VAL A 525 7.19 23.92 0.44
CA VAL A 525 6.35 24.38 1.56
C VAL A 525 5.38 25.47 1.10
N GLU A 526 5.84 26.43 0.28
CA GLU A 526 4.98 27.44 -0.32
C GLU A 526 3.87 26.81 -1.16
N ASN A 527 4.19 25.84 -2.02
CA ASN A 527 3.22 25.14 -2.87
C ASN A 527 2.05 24.53 -2.07
N GLY A 528 2.36 23.81 -1.00
CA GLY A 528 1.33 23.18 -0.16
C GLY A 528 0.54 24.17 0.70
N VAL A 529 1.18 25.23 1.20
CA VAL A 529 0.48 26.26 2.00
C VAL A 529 -0.46 27.10 1.13
N LEU A 530 -0.14 27.33 -0.15
CA LEU A 530 -1.00 28.07 -1.08
C LEU A 530 -2.39 27.44 -1.23
N THR A 531 -2.47 26.11 -1.44
CA THR A 531 -3.77 25.44 -1.56
C THR A 531 -4.56 25.46 -0.24
N VAL A 532 -3.90 25.25 0.91
CA VAL A 532 -4.58 25.22 2.23
C VAL A 532 -5.11 26.61 2.60
N VAL A 533 -4.26 27.64 2.52
CA VAL A 533 -4.63 29.01 2.87
C VAL A 533 -5.58 29.61 1.83
N GLY A 534 -5.35 29.34 0.54
CA GLY A 534 -6.24 29.75 -0.55
C GLY A 534 -7.64 29.19 -0.37
N GLY A 535 -7.75 27.89 -0.07
CA GLY A 535 -9.02 27.25 0.27
C GLY A 535 -9.68 27.84 1.51
N TYR A 536 -8.93 28.02 2.60
CA TYR A 536 -9.45 28.61 3.84
C TYR A 536 -10.02 30.02 3.63
N ARG A 537 -9.32 30.87 2.88
CA ARG A 537 -9.74 32.25 2.62
C ARG A 537 -10.93 32.33 1.66
N SER A 538 -11.02 31.41 0.71
CA SER A 538 -12.08 31.40 -0.30
C SER A 538 -13.40 30.85 0.27
N LEU A 539 -13.33 29.84 1.13
CA LEU A 539 -14.49 29.16 1.71
C LEU A 539 -14.87 29.69 3.11
N GLY A 540 -13.97 30.43 3.77
CA GLY A 540 -14.10 30.79 5.20
C GLY A 540 -13.82 29.63 6.16
N ARG A 541 -13.41 28.48 5.63
CA ARG A 541 -13.10 27.23 6.36
C ARG A 541 -12.21 26.32 5.52
N LEU A 542 -11.69 25.25 6.11
CA LEU A 542 -10.95 24.23 5.36
C LEU A 542 -11.88 23.47 4.41
N TYR A 543 -11.38 23.18 3.22
CA TYR A 543 -11.95 22.14 2.35
C TYR A 543 -11.61 20.76 2.92
N ARG A 544 -12.44 19.74 2.65
CA ARG A 544 -12.17 18.32 2.90
C ARG A 544 -11.16 17.80 1.88
N GLY A 545 -11.51 18.00 0.61
CA GLY A 545 -10.65 17.74 -0.53
C GLY A 545 -11.30 18.23 -1.83
N ILE A 546 -10.53 18.20 -2.92
CA ILE A 546 -10.96 18.57 -4.26
C ILE A 546 -10.72 17.38 -5.18
N ILE A 547 -11.77 16.85 -5.81
CA ILE A 547 -11.71 15.58 -6.54
C ILE A 547 -12.62 15.61 -7.77
N CYS A 548 -12.23 14.90 -8.84
CA CYS A 548 -13.08 14.74 -10.03
C CYS A 548 -14.45 14.17 -9.65
N ASN A 549 -15.49 14.53 -10.41
CA ASN A 549 -16.85 14.22 -10.00
C ASN A 549 -17.36 12.85 -10.49
N GLY A 550 -16.76 12.24 -11.52
CA GLY A 550 -17.25 11.01 -12.15
C GLY A 550 -16.26 9.84 -12.12
N LEU A 551 -16.77 8.61 -12.07
CA LEU A 551 -15.93 7.41 -11.96
C LEU A 551 -15.02 7.20 -13.18
N ARG A 552 -15.47 7.59 -14.37
CA ARG A 552 -14.65 7.53 -15.58
C ARG A 552 -13.42 8.45 -15.50
N GLN A 553 -13.59 9.66 -14.95
CA GLN A 553 -12.47 10.57 -14.72
C GLN A 553 -11.55 10.00 -13.64
N TYR A 554 -12.12 9.47 -12.55
CA TYR A 554 -11.34 8.93 -11.42
C TYR A 554 -10.35 7.83 -11.84
N VAL A 555 -10.76 6.94 -12.75
CA VAL A 555 -9.89 5.86 -13.25
C VAL A 555 -9.00 6.26 -14.42
N MET A 556 -8.94 7.56 -14.78
CA MET A 556 -8.12 8.02 -15.89
C MET A 556 -6.65 7.62 -15.69
N LEU A 557 -6.03 7.20 -16.79
CA LEU A 557 -4.61 6.90 -16.87
C LEU A 557 -4.00 7.79 -17.95
N GLY A 558 -2.92 8.51 -17.63
CA GLY A 558 -2.24 9.41 -18.55
C GLY A 558 -1.93 10.77 -17.94
N ASP A 559 -1.76 11.78 -18.79
CA ASP A 559 -1.46 13.15 -18.40
C ASP A 559 -2.61 13.75 -17.58
N ALA A 560 -2.29 14.29 -16.38
CA ALA A 560 -3.25 14.90 -15.46
C ALA A 560 -4.08 16.02 -16.12
N SER A 561 -3.49 16.76 -17.07
CA SER A 561 -4.15 17.85 -17.79
C SER A 561 -5.30 17.39 -18.68
N ALA A 562 -5.41 16.08 -18.97
CA ALA A 562 -6.51 15.53 -19.75
C ALA A 562 -7.76 15.21 -18.91
N MET A 563 -7.70 15.35 -17.58
CA MET A 563 -8.83 15.04 -16.69
C MET A 563 -9.98 16.05 -16.84
N THR A 564 -9.64 17.33 -17.05
CA THR A 564 -10.57 18.43 -17.28
C THR A 564 -10.16 19.23 -18.51
N ASP A 565 -11.05 20.07 -19.03
CA ASP A 565 -10.79 20.92 -20.20
C ASP A 565 -10.24 22.33 -19.85
N ASN A 566 -9.97 22.58 -18.57
CA ASN A 566 -9.54 23.86 -17.99
C ASN A 566 -10.54 25.01 -18.25
N LYS A 567 -11.81 24.72 -18.57
CA LYS A 567 -12.87 25.72 -18.72
C LYS A 567 -13.83 25.71 -17.54
N ILE A 568 -13.61 26.66 -16.65
CA ILE A 568 -14.42 26.94 -15.45
C ILE A 568 -15.94 26.90 -15.73
N GLY A 569 -16.65 26.21 -14.86
CA GLY A 569 -18.10 26.25 -14.71
C GLY A 569 -18.84 25.17 -15.49
N ASN A 570 -18.19 24.06 -15.82
CA ASN A 570 -18.76 23.01 -16.66
C ASN A 570 -18.93 21.67 -15.91
N VAL A 571 -19.20 20.59 -16.64
CA VAL A 571 -19.54 19.27 -16.06
C VAL A 571 -18.33 18.40 -15.74
N ASP A 572 -17.15 18.67 -16.29
CA ASP A 572 -15.92 17.94 -15.96
C ASP A 572 -15.12 18.58 -14.82
N ASP A 573 -15.42 19.84 -14.46
CA ASP A 573 -14.89 20.50 -13.27
C ASP A 573 -14.92 19.59 -12.03
N ARG A 574 -13.81 19.58 -11.29
CA ARG A 574 -13.71 18.88 -10.01
C ARG A 574 -14.59 19.53 -8.96
N TRP A 575 -14.95 18.75 -7.95
CA TRP A 575 -15.76 19.21 -6.83
C TRP A 575 -14.92 19.45 -5.59
N VAL A 576 -15.18 20.57 -4.92
CA VAL A 576 -14.68 20.84 -3.58
C VAL A 576 -15.69 20.39 -2.53
N PHE A 577 -15.23 19.56 -1.60
CA PHE A 577 -16.00 19.08 -0.46
C PHE A 577 -15.65 19.88 0.80
N THR A 578 -16.59 19.97 1.73
CA THR A 578 -16.37 20.53 3.07
C THR A 578 -16.90 19.59 4.13
N GLU A 579 -16.42 19.76 5.37
CA GLU A 579 -16.83 18.94 6.50
C GLU A 579 -16.65 19.71 7.81
N ASP A 580 -17.35 19.28 8.86
CA ASP A 580 -17.04 19.65 10.23
C ASP A 580 -16.19 18.55 10.86
N ASN A 581 -14.86 18.73 10.87
CA ASN A 581 -13.92 17.76 11.46
C ASN A 581 -12.92 18.44 12.39
N PRO A 582 -13.24 18.55 13.70
CA PRO A 582 -12.41 19.28 14.64
C PRO A 582 -10.98 18.73 14.79
N ARG A 583 -10.78 17.42 14.61
CA ARG A 583 -9.43 16.83 14.65
C ARG A 583 -8.58 17.34 13.48
N ARG A 584 -9.13 17.30 12.26
CA ARG A 584 -8.40 17.72 11.05
C ARG A 584 -8.14 19.22 11.04
N GLU A 585 -9.10 20.03 11.48
CA GLU A 585 -8.93 21.48 11.64
C GLU A 585 -7.77 21.81 12.58
N LEU A 586 -7.71 21.18 13.75
CA LEU A 586 -6.66 21.44 14.73
C LEU A 586 -5.30 20.86 14.29
N THR A 587 -5.26 19.70 13.63
CA THR A 587 -4.02 19.20 13.03
C THR A 587 -3.50 20.15 11.95
N THR A 588 -4.38 20.66 11.09
CA THR A 588 -4.03 21.68 10.09
C THR A 588 -3.53 22.96 10.75
N ALA A 589 -4.13 23.38 11.87
CA ALA A 589 -3.65 24.53 12.63
C ALA A 589 -2.19 24.36 13.12
N ALA A 590 -1.85 23.19 13.63
CA ALA A 590 -0.46 22.87 14.03
C ALA A 590 0.49 22.96 12.83
N GLN A 591 0.08 22.38 11.71
CA GLN A 591 0.87 22.30 10.49
C GLN A 591 1.10 23.67 9.86
N MET A 592 0.07 24.52 9.79
CA MET A 592 0.16 25.89 9.30
C MET A 592 0.99 26.79 10.23
N ALA A 593 0.93 26.59 11.55
CA ALA A 593 1.77 27.32 12.49
C ALA A 593 3.26 27.06 12.27
N ALA A 594 3.64 25.81 11.97
CA ALA A 594 5.02 25.45 11.66
C ALA A 594 5.46 25.92 10.27
N ALA A 595 4.62 25.73 9.24
CA ALA A 595 4.91 26.21 7.90
C ALA A 595 5.11 27.74 7.86
N SER A 596 4.30 28.47 8.64
CA SER A 596 4.47 29.92 8.81
C SER A 596 5.87 30.32 9.29
N ARG A 597 6.50 29.57 10.22
CA ARG A 597 7.84 29.89 10.74
C ARG A 597 8.89 29.88 9.65
N VAL A 598 8.90 28.85 8.82
CA VAL A 598 9.93 28.65 7.79
C VAL A 598 9.70 29.52 6.57
N LEU A 599 8.45 29.90 6.29
CA LEU A 599 8.11 30.82 5.20
C LEU A 599 8.46 32.28 5.49
N LYS A 600 8.73 32.64 6.76
CA LYS A 600 9.15 34.00 7.11
C LYS A 600 10.48 34.34 6.45
N GLY A 601 10.54 35.46 5.74
CA GLY A 601 11.68 35.89 4.93
C GLY A 601 11.77 35.23 3.55
N PHE A 602 10.93 34.23 3.28
CA PHE A 602 10.77 33.61 1.96
C PHE A 602 9.53 34.14 1.25
N ASN A 603 8.36 34.01 1.90
CA ASN A 603 7.10 34.62 1.50
C ASN A 603 6.38 35.14 2.75
N ASP A 604 6.66 36.39 3.11
CA ASP A 604 6.14 37.01 4.35
C ASP A 604 4.61 37.12 4.36
N THR A 605 3.98 37.29 3.19
CA THR A 605 2.52 37.40 3.10
C THR A 605 1.86 36.06 3.37
N LEU A 606 2.34 34.99 2.74
CA LEU A 606 1.81 33.65 2.96
C LEU A 606 2.12 33.16 4.38
N SER A 607 3.31 33.48 4.91
CA SER A 607 3.69 33.22 6.30
C SER A 607 2.68 33.83 7.29
N ALA A 608 2.32 35.11 7.12
CA ALA A 608 1.35 35.77 7.97
C ALA A 608 -0.05 35.16 7.86
N GLN A 609 -0.50 34.86 6.64
CA GLN A 609 -1.82 34.26 6.40
C GLN A 609 -1.93 32.83 6.96
N ALA A 610 -0.86 32.03 6.87
CA ALA A 610 -0.80 30.71 7.47
C ALA A 610 -0.90 30.77 9.00
N LEU A 611 -0.21 31.74 9.64
CA LEU A 611 -0.30 31.95 11.08
C LEU A 611 -1.71 32.39 11.51
N ASP A 612 -2.33 33.29 10.76
CA ASP A 612 -3.69 33.76 11.05
C ASP A 612 -4.70 32.61 10.91
N CYS A 613 -4.58 31.78 9.87
CA CYS A 613 -5.36 30.55 9.71
C CYS A 613 -5.19 29.62 10.92
N ALA A 614 -3.94 29.35 11.33
CA ALA A 614 -3.64 28.50 12.47
C ALA A 614 -4.26 29.02 13.78
N ARG A 615 -4.15 30.34 14.04
CA ARG A 615 -4.75 30.98 15.21
C ARG A 615 -6.26 30.91 15.19
N ALA A 616 -6.88 31.20 14.05
CA ALA A 616 -8.33 31.15 13.90
C ALA A 616 -8.86 29.74 14.15
N LEU A 617 -8.30 28.72 13.48
CA LEU A 617 -8.67 27.32 13.70
C LEU A 617 -8.45 26.88 15.15
N PHE A 618 -7.33 27.28 15.77
CA PHE A 618 -7.15 27.01 17.18
C PHE A 618 -8.29 27.62 18.02
N ASP A 619 -8.68 28.86 17.78
CA ASP A 619 -9.64 29.56 18.63
C ASP A 619 -11.10 29.12 18.42
N VAL A 620 -11.49 28.77 17.20
CA VAL A 620 -12.90 28.48 16.87
C VAL A 620 -13.25 27.00 16.91
N THR A 621 -12.28 26.10 16.72
CA THR A 621 -12.57 24.66 16.61
C THR A 621 -12.91 24.03 17.95
N GLU A 622 -13.98 23.22 17.95
CA GLU A 622 -14.47 22.49 19.13
C GLU A 622 -13.46 21.46 19.66
N ILE A 623 -13.36 21.36 20.98
CA ILE A 623 -12.55 20.34 21.66
C ILE A 623 -13.45 19.21 22.14
N ASN A 624 -13.20 18.01 21.64
CA ASN A 624 -13.83 16.77 22.09
C ASN A 624 -12.78 15.65 22.22
N GLY A 625 -13.19 14.47 22.65
CA GLY A 625 -12.27 13.34 22.88
C GLY A 625 -11.45 12.93 21.65
N ARG A 626 -11.93 13.20 20.42
CA ARG A 626 -11.22 12.89 19.17
C ARG A 626 -10.28 14.00 18.71
N SER A 627 -10.49 15.25 19.14
CA SER A 627 -9.72 16.41 18.71
C SER A 627 -8.71 16.91 19.75
N LYS A 628 -8.78 16.41 20.99
CA LYS A 628 -7.92 16.88 22.09
C LYS A 628 -6.42 16.74 21.82
N SER A 629 -5.94 15.62 21.28
CA SER A 629 -4.53 15.49 20.89
C SER A 629 -4.13 16.48 19.80
N ALA A 630 -4.99 16.72 18.81
CA ALA A 630 -4.75 17.71 17.76
C ALA A 630 -4.72 19.14 18.31
N LYS A 631 -5.55 19.46 19.31
CA LYS A 631 -5.51 20.74 20.03
C LYS A 631 -4.18 20.95 20.75
N VAL A 632 -3.66 19.91 21.40
CA VAL A 632 -2.34 19.92 22.04
C VAL A 632 -1.24 20.10 21.01
N HIS A 633 -1.31 19.43 19.85
CA HIS A 633 -0.37 19.62 18.76
C HIS A 633 -0.38 21.07 18.24
N ALA A 634 -1.56 21.63 18.02
CA ALA A 634 -1.72 23.01 17.60
C ALA A 634 -1.15 24.00 18.63
N ALA A 635 -1.39 23.78 19.93
CA ALA A 635 -0.80 24.61 20.98
C ALA A 635 0.72 24.52 21.00
N ALA A 636 1.29 23.32 20.82
CA ALA A 636 2.74 23.12 20.76
C ALA A 636 3.36 23.92 19.62
N GLU A 637 2.86 23.75 18.40
CA GLU A 637 3.42 24.46 17.23
C GLU A 637 3.16 25.98 17.29
N LEU A 638 1.97 26.42 17.73
CA LEU A 638 1.69 27.84 17.93
C LEU A 638 2.60 28.46 19.00
N TYR A 639 2.91 27.75 20.08
CA TYR A 639 3.87 28.22 21.08
C TYR A 639 5.29 28.28 20.52
N LEU A 640 5.72 27.27 19.77
CA LEU A 640 7.02 27.26 19.09
C LEU A 640 7.15 28.45 18.13
N THR A 641 6.09 28.79 17.41
CA THR A 641 6.01 29.89 16.43
C THR A 641 5.93 31.28 17.06
N THR A 642 5.10 31.45 18.09
CA THR A 642 4.71 32.79 18.57
C THR A 642 5.33 33.15 19.91
N SER A 643 5.73 32.17 20.72
CA SER A 643 6.07 32.33 22.13
C SER A 643 4.95 32.97 22.98
N ASP A 644 3.70 32.94 22.52
CA ASP A 644 2.56 33.48 23.25
C ASP A 644 2.18 32.56 24.43
N ASP A 645 2.07 33.17 25.61
CA ASP A 645 1.76 32.50 26.87
C ASP A 645 0.39 31.80 26.86
N LYS A 646 -0.55 32.21 26.01
CA LYS A 646 -1.84 31.53 25.85
C LYS A 646 -1.65 30.04 25.52
N TYR A 647 -0.75 29.71 24.60
CA TYR A 647 -0.52 28.33 24.16
C TYR A 647 0.31 27.55 25.18
N LYS A 648 1.31 28.19 25.79
CA LYS A 648 2.07 27.64 26.93
C LYS A 648 1.13 27.23 28.07
N ASN A 649 0.27 28.15 28.50
CA ASN A 649 -0.65 27.93 29.60
C ASN A 649 -1.66 26.81 29.28
N TYR A 650 -2.10 26.69 28.03
CA TYR A 650 -2.92 25.57 27.59
C TYR A 650 -2.18 24.23 27.77
N LEU A 651 -0.93 24.11 27.28
CA LEU A 651 -0.12 22.90 27.42
C LEU A 651 0.10 22.51 28.88
N LEU A 652 0.44 23.47 29.74
CA LEU A 652 0.60 23.25 31.19
C LEU A 652 -0.71 22.76 31.84
N SER A 653 -1.85 23.34 31.44
CA SER A 653 -3.15 22.91 31.96
C SER A 653 -3.56 21.49 31.53
N GLU A 654 -2.97 20.97 30.44
CA GLU A 654 -3.27 19.65 29.88
C GLU A 654 -2.22 18.59 30.24
N THR A 655 -1.38 18.84 31.25
CA THR A 655 -0.30 17.92 31.69
C THR A 655 -0.79 16.49 31.92
N GLU A 656 -1.93 16.30 32.60
CA GLU A 656 -2.48 14.98 32.87
C GLU A 656 -2.86 14.25 31.57
N PHE A 657 -3.54 14.95 30.65
CA PHE A 657 -3.90 14.37 29.36
C PHE A 657 -2.67 14.03 28.52
N ILE A 658 -1.68 14.93 28.49
CA ILE A 658 -0.43 14.75 27.73
C ILE A 658 0.32 13.50 28.21
N THR A 659 0.43 13.29 29.52
CA THR A 659 1.12 12.12 30.07
C THR A 659 0.35 10.82 29.83
N GLN A 660 -0.99 10.84 29.89
CA GLN A 660 -1.82 9.68 29.54
C GLN A 660 -1.77 9.34 28.05
N ALA A 661 -1.67 10.36 27.17
CA ALA A 661 -1.66 10.22 25.72
C ALA A 661 -0.24 10.21 25.12
N ILE A 662 0.80 10.01 25.95
CA ILE A 662 2.22 10.24 25.58
C ILE A 662 2.65 9.47 24.32
N SER A 663 2.11 8.28 24.08
CA SER A 663 2.40 7.46 22.90
C SER A 663 1.97 8.12 21.58
N SER A 664 0.98 9.00 21.62
CA SER A 664 0.46 9.71 20.45
C SER A 664 1.00 11.13 20.32
N VAL A 665 1.34 11.77 21.46
CA VAL A 665 1.68 13.21 21.49
C VAL A 665 3.15 13.50 21.78
N GLY A 666 3.90 12.51 22.29
CA GLY A 666 5.22 12.73 22.85
C GLY A 666 6.23 13.30 21.85
N TRP A 667 6.18 12.85 20.60
CA TRP A 667 7.15 13.23 19.58
C TRP A 667 7.16 14.74 19.27
N TYR A 668 6.03 15.43 19.30
CA TYR A 668 6.00 16.90 19.15
C TYR A 668 6.05 17.64 20.51
N ILE A 669 5.57 17.02 21.60
CA ILE A 669 5.58 17.65 22.92
C ILE A 669 7.00 17.90 23.42
N GLY A 670 7.96 17.02 23.13
CA GLY A 670 9.35 17.19 23.59
C GLY A 670 9.94 18.56 23.24
N ARG A 671 9.75 19.03 22.00
CA ARG A 671 10.22 20.35 21.54
C ARG A 671 9.59 21.50 22.32
N ALA A 672 8.27 21.44 22.51
CA ALA A 672 7.54 22.47 23.25
C ALA A 672 7.94 22.46 24.73
N GLU A 673 8.04 21.28 25.36
CA GLU A 673 8.49 21.11 26.74
C GLU A 673 9.85 21.77 26.99
N LYS A 674 10.86 21.52 26.13
CA LYS A 674 12.17 22.16 26.24
C LYS A 674 12.12 23.69 26.18
N LYS A 675 11.24 24.24 25.34
CA LYS A 675 11.07 25.69 25.22
C LYS A 675 10.31 26.28 26.42
N ILE A 676 9.34 25.57 26.97
CA ILE A 676 8.57 25.98 28.16
C ILE A 676 9.46 25.98 29.40
N ASN A 677 10.28 24.93 29.58
CA ASN A 677 11.21 24.76 30.69
C ASN A 677 10.55 24.95 32.08
N ASP A 678 9.39 24.33 32.29
CA ASP A 678 8.67 24.31 33.57
C ASP A 678 8.97 23.00 34.33
N ALA A 679 9.46 23.10 35.56
CA ALA A 679 10.03 21.95 36.28
C ALA A 679 9.03 20.80 36.50
N ASP A 680 7.78 21.11 36.82
CA ASP A 680 6.76 20.10 37.10
C ASP A 680 6.28 19.45 35.80
N PHE A 681 6.07 20.24 34.75
CA PHE A 681 5.71 19.73 33.43
C PHE A 681 6.82 18.86 32.83
N THR A 682 8.08 19.33 32.87
CA THR A 682 9.26 18.58 32.43
C THR A 682 9.36 17.23 33.13
N LYS A 683 9.18 17.20 34.45
CA LYS A 683 9.24 15.96 35.24
C LYS A 683 8.13 14.99 34.81
N ALA A 684 6.88 15.46 34.72
CA ALA A 684 5.74 14.62 34.36
C ALA A 684 5.87 14.04 32.94
N VAL A 685 6.25 14.85 31.95
CA VAL A 685 6.48 14.39 30.58
C VAL A 685 7.62 13.38 30.55
N ARG A 686 8.75 13.65 31.22
CA ARG A 686 9.90 12.74 31.23
C ARG A 686 9.57 11.38 31.86
N GLU A 687 8.77 11.34 32.92
CA GLU A 687 8.28 10.09 33.53
C GLU A 687 7.40 9.29 32.54
N ALA A 688 6.53 9.97 31.80
CA ALA A 688 5.70 9.32 30.77
C ALA A 688 6.52 8.81 29.57
N MET A 689 7.59 9.52 29.18
CA MET A 689 8.50 9.09 28.10
C MET A 689 9.24 7.79 28.41
N ILE A 690 9.58 7.53 29.69
CA ILE A 690 10.16 6.25 30.13
C ILE A 690 9.19 5.10 29.82
N THR A 691 7.90 5.26 30.16
CA THR A 691 6.88 4.25 29.87
C THR A 691 6.72 4.02 28.36
N LEU A 692 6.77 5.09 27.57
CA LEU A 692 6.71 4.99 26.11
C LEU A 692 7.90 4.21 25.54
N ARG A 693 9.12 4.47 26.02
CA ARG A 693 10.31 3.71 25.62
C ARG A 693 10.11 2.22 25.91
N ASP A 694 9.66 1.85 27.10
CA ASP A 694 9.49 0.44 27.47
C ASP A 694 8.48 -0.27 26.56
N GLN A 695 7.39 0.41 26.18
CA GLN A 695 6.42 -0.11 25.20
C GLN A 695 7.03 -0.32 23.81
N ILE A 696 7.85 0.63 23.33
CA ILE A 696 8.51 0.53 22.02
C ILE A 696 9.55 -0.60 22.03
N GLU A 697 10.33 -0.73 23.10
CA GLU A 697 11.32 -1.80 23.26
C GLU A 697 10.64 -3.18 23.25
N GLU A 698 9.54 -3.35 24.00
CA GLU A 698 8.75 -4.58 24.02
C GLU A 698 8.24 -4.94 22.62
N GLN A 699 7.57 -4.00 21.94
CA GLN A 699 7.04 -4.20 20.60
C GLN A 699 8.12 -4.50 19.55
N GLY A 700 9.30 -3.89 19.69
CA GLY A 700 10.45 -4.14 18.83
C GLY A 700 10.99 -5.58 18.92
N THR A 701 10.75 -6.28 20.03
CA THR A 701 11.16 -7.70 20.18
C THR A 701 10.29 -8.68 19.40
N GLU A 702 9.10 -8.27 18.97
CA GLU A 702 8.15 -9.12 18.27
C GLU A 702 8.49 -9.30 16.78
N THR A 703 9.52 -8.61 16.29
CA THR A 703 9.94 -8.62 14.88
C THR A 703 11.47 -8.72 14.76
N PRO A 704 11.99 -9.33 13.68
CA PRO A 704 13.45 -9.42 13.47
C PRO A 704 14.07 -8.04 13.16
N TYR A 705 13.26 -7.03 12.87
CA TYR A 705 13.69 -5.71 12.40
C TYR A 705 14.00 -4.73 13.54
N GLY A 706 13.75 -5.10 14.80
CA GLY A 706 14.04 -4.25 15.96
C GLY A 706 13.16 -3.00 16.06
N ILE A 707 11.99 -3.03 15.40
CA ILE A 707 11.00 -1.95 15.38
C ILE A 707 9.58 -2.54 15.47
N PRO A 708 8.61 -1.79 16.03
CA PRO A 708 7.20 -2.19 16.00
C PRO A 708 6.72 -2.33 14.55
N TYR A 709 6.38 -3.55 14.14
CA TYR A 709 5.85 -3.82 12.82
C TYR A 709 4.72 -4.86 12.90
N ARG A 710 3.59 -4.51 12.30
CA ARG A 710 2.40 -5.36 12.17
C ARG A 710 2.02 -5.39 10.69
N PRO A 711 2.40 -6.45 9.95
CA PRO A 711 2.01 -6.61 8.56
C PRO A 711 0.48 -6.52 8.42
N HIS A 712 0.03 -5.79 7.41
CA HIS A 712 -1.38 -5.70 7.04
C HIS A 712 -1.49 -5.59 5.51
N ILE A 713 -2.72 -5.55 4.99
CA ILE A 713 -2.98 -5.55 3.55
C ILE A 713 -2.39 -4.33 2.83
N TRP A 714 -2.37 -3.15 3.47
CA TRP A 714 -1.99 -1.87 2.84
C TRP A 714 -1.34 -0.92 3.85
N GLY A 715 -0.35 -0.15 3.39
CA GLY A 715 0.21 1.02 4.09
C GLY A 715 1.17 0.70 5.23
N ALA A 716 1.56 -0.56 5.41
CA ALA A 716 2.43 -0.96 6.51
C ALA A 716 3.85 -0.33 6.40
N GLY A 717 4.37 -0.14 5.19
CA GLY A 717 5.64 0.54 4.95
C GLY A 717 5.62 2.03 5.33
N TRP A 718 4.51 2.74 5.04
CA TRP A 718 4.36 4.14 5.44
C TRP A 718 4.29 4.31 6.96
N ASN A 719 3.66 3.37 7.68
CA ASN A 719 3.63 3.38 9.15
C ASN A 719 5.04 3.26 9.77
N ILE A 720 5.93 2.46 9.16
CA ILE A 720 7.33 2.35 9.61
C ILE A 720 8.09 3.67 9.42
N GLN A 721 7.82 4.38 8.33
CA GLN A 721 8.45 5.68 8.07
C GLN A 721 7.97 6.75 9.05
N ALA A 722 6.66 6.82 9.27
CA ALA A 722 6.07 7.72 10.27
C ALA A 722 6.60 7.40 11.68
N PHE A 723 6.77 6.12 12.02
CA PHE A 723 7.41 5.71 13.27
C PHE A 723 8.83 6.28 13.36
N GLY A 724 9.68 6.07 12.36
CA GLY A 724 11.05 6.60 12.36
C GLY A 724 11.09 8.13 12.48
N PHE A 725 10.23 8.85 11.75
CA PHE A 725 10.10 10.30 11.82
C PHE A 725 9.78 10.78 13.25
N ASN A 726 8.83 10.12 13.92
CA ASN A 726 8.51 10.41 15.32
C ASN A 726 9.67 10.08 16.26
N GLN A 727 10.42 8.99 16.00
CA GLN A 727 11.58 8.61 16.81
C GLN A 727 12.69 9.65 16.76
N TYR A 728 12.89 10.33 15.63
CA TYR A 728 13.87 11.41 15.54
C TYR A 728 13.57 12.54 16.56
N PHE A 729 12.32 13.01 16.64
CA PHE A 729 11.97 14.08 17.58
C PHE A 729 11.98 13.65 19.04
N LEU A 730 11.65 12.37 19.30
CA LEU A 730 11.78 11.77 20.63
C LEU A 730 13.25 11.69 21.07
N HIS A 731 14.13 11.21 20.18
CA HIS A 731 15.56 11.08 20.42
C HIS A 731 16.23 12.44 20.63
N THR A 732 16.01 13.40 19.74
CA THR A 732 16.60 14.75 19.87
C THR A 732 16.12 15.50 21.11
N SER A 733 14.89 15.23 21.59
CA SER A 733 14.37 15.83 22.83
C SER A 733 14.81 15.09 24.11
N TYR A 734 15.01 13.78 24.05
CA TYR A 734 15.36 12.90 25.18
C TYR A 734 16.37 11.80 24.76
N PRO A 735 17.62 12.16 24.43
CA PRO A 735 18.60 11.21 23.89
C PRO A 735 19.06 10.15 24.90
N ASP A 736 18.86 10.41 26.19
CA ASP A 736 19.11 9.46 27.28
C ASP A 736 17.97 8.43 27.47
N ILE A 737 16.82 8.63 26.83
CA ILE A 737 15.65 7.74 26.90
C ILE A 737 15.47 6.97 25.59
N PHE A 738 15.53 7.63 24.44
CA PHE A 738 15.27 7.02 23.13
C PHE A 738 16.57 6.85 22.34
N LYS A 739 16.74 5.70 21.71
CA LYS A 739 17.94 5.36 20.93
C LYS A 739 17.78 5.79 19.47
N SER A 740 18.85 6.29 18.86
CA SER A 740 18.89 6.61 17.42
C SER A 740 18.75 5.37 16.52
N GLU A 741 19.00 4.17 17.05
CA GLU A 741 18.87 2.88 16.36
C GLU A 741 17.52 2.70 15.64
N TYR A 742 16.43 3.22 16.22
CA TYR A 742 15.11 3.11 15.59
C TYR A 742 14.98 3.87 14.27
N ILE A 743 15.67 5.02 14.13
CA ILE A 743 15.72 5.78 12.88
C ILE A 743 16.43 4.95 11.80
N TYR A 744 17.58 4.36 12.15
CA TYR A 744 18.35 3.52 11.24
C TYR A 744 17.61 2.24 10.84
N ASN A 745 16.93 1.58 11.78
CA ASN A 745 16.16 0.37 11.49
C ASN A 745 14.94 0.66 10.63
N ALA A 746 14.23 1.76 10.89
CA ALA A 746 13.14 2.23 10.02
C ALA A 746 13.66 2.52 8.60
N LEU A 747 14.77 3.27 8.47
CA LEU A 747 15.36 3.57 7.16
C LEU A 747 15.81 2.30 6.41
N ASN A 748 16.51 1.39 7.10
CA ASN A 748 16.95 0.12 6.53
C ASN A 748 15.76 -0.74 6.07
N PHE A 749 14.64 -0.72 6.80
CA PHE A 749 13.42 -1.42 6.40
C PHE A 749 12.91 -0.94 5.05
N ILE A 750 12.81 0.38 4.85
CA ILE A 750 12.41 0.99 3.56
C ILE A 750 13.45 0.77 2.47
N LEU A 751 14.72 0.67 2.85
CA LEU A 751 15.83 0.38 1.95
C LEU A 751 16.05 -1.13 1.73
N GLY A 752 15.09 -2.02 2.00
CA GLY A 752 15.17 -3.43 1.59
C GLY A 752 15.36 -4.47 2.70
N CYS A 753 15.41 -4.05 3.98
CA CYS A 753 15.38 -4.94 5.14
C CYS A 753 13.95 -5.21 5.62
N HIS A 754 13.13 -5.85 4.78
CA HIS A 754 11.71 -6.13 5.05
C HIS A 754 11.36 -7.57 4.60
N PRO A 755 10.24 -8.15 5.08
CA PRO A 755 9.99 -9.59 4.92
C PRO A 755 9.61 -9.97 3.49
N GLY A 756 9.93 -11.22 3.13
CA GLY A 756 9.61 -11.81 1.84
C GLY A 756 10.77 -11.86 0.86
N SER A 757 10.53 -12.48 -0.29
CA SER A 757 11.55 -12.77 -1.30
C SER A 757 11.97 -11.55 -2.11
N ASN A 758 11.09 -10.56 -2.25
CA ASN A 758 11.37 -9.31 -2.91
C ASN A 758 11.92 -8.31 -1.88
N THR A 759 13.21 -7.98 -1.99
CA THR A 759 13.93 -7.08 -1.06
C THR A 759 14.17 -5.70 -1.66
N SER A 760 13.39 -5.32 -2.68
CA SER A 760 13.47 -4.00 -3.30
C SER A 760 13.36 -2.90 -2.26
N SER A 761 14.15 -1.83 -2.41
CA SER A 761 13.84 -0.59 -1.71
C SER A 761 12.45 -0.13 -2.11
N PHE A 762 11.67 0.33 -1.13
CA PHE A 762 10.38 0.93 -1.39
C PHE A 762 10.51 2.31 -2.05
N ALA A 763 11.66 2.99 -1.92
CA ALA A 763 11.95 4.25 -2.58
C ALA A 763 12.34 4.00 -4.05
N SER A 764 11.48 4.46 -4.96
CA SER A 764 11.56 4.11 -6.37
C SER A 764 12.75 4.77 -7.06
N GLY A 765 13.59 3.97 -7.72
CA GLY A 765 14.84 4.42 -8.34
C GLY A 765 16.00 4.63 -7.36
N VAL A 766 15.86 4.21 -6.09
CA VAL A 766 16.89 4.38 -5.07
C VAL A 766 17.40 3.03 -4.55
N GLY A 767 18.72 2.82 -4.63
CA GLY A 767 19.36 1.57 -4.20
C GLY A 767 19.64 0.60 -5.35
N ALA A 768 20.36 -0.49 -5.04
CA ALA A 768 20.75 -1.50 -6.02
C ALA A 768 19.56 -2.27 -6.63
N CYS A 769 18.47 -2.39 -5.88
CA CYS A 769 17.19 -2.92 -6.34
C CYS A 769 16.07 -2.10 -5.69
N SER A 770 15.11 -1.61 -6.47
CA SER A 770 14.03 -0.74 -6.00
C SER A 770 12.72 -1.00 -6.76
N ALA A 771 11.59 -0.68 -6.14
CA ALA A 771 10.29 -0.71 -6.81
C ALA A 771 10.27 0.30 -7.97
N THR A 772 10.25 -0.18 -9.22
CA THR A 772 10.23 0.68 -10.43
C THR A 772 8.98 0.49 -11.27
N VAL A 773 8.03 -0.28 -10.75
CA VAL A 773 6.67 -0.43 -11.27
C VAL A 773 5.73 0.04 -10.16
N GLY A 774 5.46 1.34 -10.15
CA GLY A 774 4.71 2.02 -9.10
C GLY A 774 3.24 2.24 -9.47
N TYR A 775 2.39 2.31 -8.46
CA TYR A 775 1.04 2.87 -8.58
C TYR A 775 1.14 4.39 -8.35
N GLY A 776 1.45 5.10 -9.44
CA GLY A 776 1.50 6.56 -9.51
C GLY A 776 0.83 7.06 -10.79
N LEU A 777 1.09 8.32 -11.15
CA LEU A 777 0.48 8.97 -12.30
C LEU A 777 0.84 8.28 -13.64
N ASN A 778 2.02 7.67 -13.73
CA ASN A 778 2.52 6.96 -14.90
C ASN A 778 2.40 5.42 -14.82
N ARG A 779 1.51 4.90 -13.98
CA ARG A 779 1.34 3.44 -13.76
C ARG A 779 0.99 2.67 -15.04
N ALA A 780 0.31 3.30 -15.99
CA ALA A 780 0.00 2.68 -17.28
C ALA A 780 1.23 2.38 -18.14
N ASP A 781 2.32 3.10 -17.91
CA ASP A 781 3.58 2.93 -18.63
C ASP A 781 4.47 1.84 -18.01
N TRP A 782 3.99 1.14 -16.98
CA TRP A 782 4.79 0.17 -16.19
C TRP A 782 6.08 0.80 -15.67
N SER A 783 5.98 2.06 -15.22
CA SER A 783 7.10 2.88 -14.80
C SER A 783 6.90 3.40 -13.37
N TYR A 784 7.71 4.39 -12.97
CA TYR A 784 7.77 4.95 -11.63
C TYR A 784 8.05 6.46 -11.67
N ILE A 785 7.84 7.11 -10.52
CA ILE A 785 8.27 8.48 -10.26
C ILE A 785 9.48 8.38 -9.32
N PRO A 786 10.68 8.85 -9.69
CA PRO A 786 11.86 8.77 -8.83
C PRO A 786 11.61 9.41 -7.47
N GLY A 787 12.02 8.72 -6.40
CA GLY A 787 11.78 9.17 -5.02
C GLY A 787 10.38 8.89 -4.47
N GLY A 788 9.42 8.44 -5.29
CA GLY A 788 8.15 7.94 -4.79
C GLY A 788 8.34 6.69 -3.93
N VAL A 789 7.80 6.68 -2.72
CA VAL A 789 7.93 5.55 -1.78
C VAL A 789 6.66 4.74 -1.71
N VAL A 790 6.76 3.46 -2.10
CA VAL A 790 5.61 2.56 -2.16
C VAL A 790 5.05 2.20 -0.78
N SER A 791 3.77 1.82 -0.74
CA SER A 791 3.09 1.33 0.48
C SER A 791 3.74 0.08 1.09
N GLY A 792 4.42 -0.72 0.26
CA GLY A 792 5.34 -1.78 0.67
C GLY A 792 4.72 -3.17 0.72
N THR A 793 5.40 -4.10 1.40
CA THR A 793 5.01 -5.51 1.47
C THR A 793 3.63 -5.69 2.10
N ALA A 794 2.69 -6.25 1.35
CA ALA A 794 1.36 -6.61 1.81
C ALA A 794 1.36 -7.99 2.49
N LEU A 795 0.48 -8.16 3.47
CA LEU A 795 0.21 -9.47 4.07
C LEU A 795 -0.93 -10.17 3.33
N ILE A 796 -0.61 -11.25 2.62
CA ILE A 796 -1.61 -12.23 2.20
C ILE A 796 -1.86 -13.15 3.40
N ARG A 797 -3.09 -13.15 3.91
CA ARG A 797 -3.37 -13.78 5.20
C ARG A 797 -3.31 -15.30 5.11
N PRO A 798 -2.89 -15.95 6.20
CA PRO A 798 -2.54 -15.34 7.50
C PRO A 798 -1.08 -14.88 7.63
N ASP A 799 -0.17 -15.33 6.76
CA ASP A 799 1.27 -15.30 7.06
C ASP A 799 2.21 -15.13 5.85
N PHE A 800 1.71 -14.78 4.65
CA PHE A 800 2.54 -14.66 3.45
C PHE A 800 2.84 -13.19 3.09
N PRO A 801 4.08 -12.71 3.31
CA PRO A 801 4.50 -11.38 2.89
C PRO A 801 4.70 -11.35 1.36
N GLU A 802 4.10 -10.37 0.69
CA GLU A 802 4.10 -10.26 -0.76
C GLU A 802 4.37 -8.82 -1.22
N LEU A 803 5.28 -8.70 -2.19
CA LEU A 803 5.48 -7.49 -2.98
C LEU A 803 5.67 -7.89 -4.45
N LEU A 804 4.62 -7.71 -5.25
CA LEU A 804 4.57 -8.04 -6.67
C LEU A 804 4.98 -6.86 -7.54
N GLU A 805 5.56 -7.18 -8.69
CA GLU A 805 5.80 -6.23 -9.77
C GLU A 805 4.53 -6.12 -10.63
N PHE A 806 3.60 -5.26 -10.23
CA PHE A 806 2.36 -4.97 -10.97
C PHE A 806 1.86 -3.56 -10.66
N PRO A 807 1.67 -2.69 -11.66
CA PRO A 807 1.46 -1.26 -11.43
C PRO A 807 0.06 -0.91 -10.92
N TYR A 808 -0.83 -1.89 -10.78
CA TYR A 808 -2.23 -1.69 -10.41
C TYR A 808 -2.61 -2.25 -9.03
N LEU A 809 -1.63 -2.66 -8.21
CA LEU A 809 -1.85 -3.02 -6.80
C LEU A 809 -1.50 -1.83 -5.90
N TRP A 810 -2.42 -0.88 -5.73
CA TRP A 810 -2.19 0.28 -4.86
C TRP A 810 -1.79 -0.14 -3.44
N GLN A 811 -2.35 -1.25 -2.95
CA GLN A 811 -2.06 -1.78 -1.64
C GLN A 811 -0.60 -2.21 -1.42
N GLN A 812 0.20 -2.35 -2.48
CA GLN A 812 1.62 -2.70 -2.42
C GLN A 812 2.55 -1.62 -3.00
N VAL A 813 2.13 -0.94 -4.07
CA VAL A 813 3.02 -0.09 -4.88
C VAL A 813 2.58 1.37 -5.01
N GLU A 814 1.58 1.82 -4.25
CA GLU A 814 1.11 3.22 -4.30
C GLU A 814 2.09 4.21 -3.69
N TYR A 815 2.13 5.40 -4.27
CA TYR A 815 2.74 6.59 -3.66
C TYR A 815 1.66 7.46 -3.05
N VAL A 816 1.95 8.09 -1.90
CA VAL A 816 1.05 9.05 -1.23
C VAL A 816 1.81 10.28 -0.72
N LEU A 817 1.09 11.39 -0.64
CA LEU A 817 1.48 12.63 0.03
C LEU A 817 1.12 12.56 1.53
N GLY A 818 1.54 13.57 2.29
CA GLY A 818 1.32 13.63 3.74
C GLY A 818 2.27 12.72 4.52
N GLY A 819 3.42 12.38 3.93
CA GLY A 819 4.52 11.69 4.61
C GLY A 819 5.01 10.39 3.97
N GLY A 820 4.32 9.81 3.00
CA GLY A 820 4.75 8.56 2.35
C GLY A 820 6.21 8.62 1.85
N SER A 821 6.54 9.61 1.01
CA SER A 821 7.89 9.78 0.47
C SER A 821 8.76 10.75 1.28
N SER A 822 8.17 11.76 1.93
CA SER A 822 8.92 12.77 2.69
C SER A 822 9.37 12.32 4.07
N HIS A 823 8.67 11.38 4.72
CA HIS A 823 9.23 10.73 5.92
C HIS A 823 10.49 9.95 5.56
N TYR A 824 10.55 9.25 4.43
CA TYR A 824 11.78 8.63 3.95
C TYR A 824 12.89 9.66 3.73
N MET A 825 12.61 10.75 3.00
CA MET A 825 13.56 11.85 2.80
C MET A 825 14.10 12.36 4.15
N PHE A 826 13.19 12.61 5.10
CA PHE A 826 13.52 13.04 6.45
C PHE A 826 14.40 12.02 7.17
N LEU A 827 14.11 10.72 7.08
CA LEU A 827 14.90 9.67 7.71
C LEU A 827 16.32 9.56 7.18
N VAL A 828 16.51 9.76 5.87
CA VAL A 828 17.85 9.80 5.27
C VAL A 828 18.64 10.99 5.81
N LEU A 829 18.03 12.18 5.86
CA LEU A 829 18.66 13.38 6.43
C LEU A 829 18.94 13.22 7.94
N ALA A 830 18.02 12.61 8.68
CA ALA A 830 18.19 12.29 10.09
C ALA A 830 19.35 11.32 10.32
N ALA A 831 19.42 10.24 9.53
CA ALA A 831 20.52 9.29 9.61
C ALA A 831 21.87 9.96 9.32
N GLN A 832 21.92 10.91 8.40
CA GLN A 832 23.12 11.69 8.12
C GLN A 832 23.52 12.60 9.29
N GLN A 833 22.57 13.30 9.91
CA GLN A 833 22.83 14.19 11.05
C GLN A 833 23.26 13.44 12.31
N LEU A 834 22.59 12.34 12.66
CA LEU A 834 22.78 11.61 13.92
C LEU A 834 24.10 10.81 14.01
N LEU A 835 24.98 10.95 13.03
CA LEU A 835 26.34 10.43 13.11
C LEU A 835 27.35 11.40 13.71
N ASP A 836 27.02 12.69 13.74
CA ASP A 836 27.86 13.72 14.32
C ASP A 836 27.73 13.77 15.87
N GLU A 837 26.83 12.95 16.43
CA GLU A 837 26.62 12.69 17.86
C GLU A 837 27.39 11.45 18.34
#